data_AF-A0A5J5BX04-F1
#
_entry.id   AF-A0A5J5BX04-F1
#
_cell.length_a   1.000
_cell.length_b   1.000
_cell.length_c   1.000
_cell.angle_alpha   90.00
_cell.angle_beta   90.00
_cell.angle_gamma   90.00
#
_symmetry.space_group_name_H-M   'P 1'
#
loop_
_entity.id
_entity.type
_entity.pdbx_description
1 polymer ?
#
loop_
_entity_poly.entity_id
_entity_poly.type
_entity_poly.pdbx_seq_one_letter_code
_entity_poly.pdbx_strand_id
1 'polypeptide(L)'
;MVLYWRRRRAGRRAGKKELSEGNSDMELTVPTHFVCPITLDLMKDPVTLPTGITYDRESIEKWIEAGNQTCPVSNQVLRTFDQIPNHAIRKMIQDWCVENRSSGIERIPTPRIPVSRYEVSDICSRIMAATQRGDAKRCSELVGKIKTWVKESERNKRCVAENGASCVLSATFEAFASISIEKHAGLLKEILWALTWMFPVGAEGQSKLGSTPSLRCMAWFLKGEDTSAKQTSVLALKELLALDQKHVDAFAEIEGVVEALVKIIKEPICPTATKASLMAIYYMISPSATSEKITPRFVEMGLVPLILEILVDSERSTCEKALGVLDGICSYEEGREKARNHALTMPVIVKKILRVSEKATEFSISILWKLCKSNEDGGVEIEAIQVGAFQKLLVVLQVGCGERTKEKATELLKLLNQYKDRSLSTNLFFLFLLLSSNLLTLFISTTFYSSCSLNPTTTTTVTTTAPKHDVVEVSVESQTTSDLPPEFLTFTSPQVLPFGFNTNFDSDSILPPVGRPCTLFPDELRRYMSYKVNGSCPDDELLAQKLLLKGCEPLPRRRCRPAAPMEYVEPYPLPASYWSTPSDSSVVWTAYTCKNYSCLINRKHNQKGFDDCKDCFDLDGPEKTRWAGSIGGGLDFSIDEVLAVKRPGTIRIGLDIGGGVATFAIRMRERNITIVTTSMNLNGPFNTFIASRGVVPLYISISQRLPFFDNTLDIVHSMHVLSNWIPTTLLHFLFFDIYRVLRPGGLFWLDHFFCVGEQLEKVYMPLIDSIGFSKVKWVVGRKLDRGPELQEMYLSALLEKPLKNSW
;
A
#
# COMPACT_ATOMS: atom_id res chain seq x y z
N MET A 1 -11.11 33.96 1.21
CA MET A 1 -10.22 32.87 1.65
C MET A 1 -9.08 32.83 0.64
N VAL A 2 -7.92 33.39 1.02
CA VAL A 2 -6.74 33.55 0.15
C VAL A 2 -5.98 32.22 0.16
N LEU A 3 -5.64 31.67 -1.01
CA LEU A 3 -4.99 30.35 -1.14
C LEU A 3 -3.60 30.50 -1.77
N TYR A 4 -2.60 30.00 -1.05
CA TYR A 4 -1.19 30.02 -1.40
C TYR A 4 -0.79 28.80 -2.24
N TRP A 5 -0.03 29.06 -3.31
CA TRP A 5 0.47 28.06 -4.27
C TRP A 5 1.93 27.70 -3.96
N ARG A 6 2.23 26.44 -3.64
CA ARG A 6 3.59 25.88 -3.81
C ARG A 6 3.56 24.46 -4.36
N ARG A 7 3.92 24.32 -5.64
CA ARG A 7 4.30 23.04 -6.27
C ARG A 7 5.81 23.04 -6.50
N ARG A 8 6.54 22.19 -5.76
CA ARG A 8 7.96 21.90 -6.02
C ARG A 8 8.09 21.03 -7.28
N ARG A 9 8.84 21.49 -8.28
CA ARG A 9 9.53 20.60 -9.23
C ARG A 9 11.03 20.90 -9.20
N ALA A 10 11.80 19.82 -9.20
CA ALA A 10 13.24 19.77 -9.16
C ALA A 10 13.87 20.26 -10.47
N GLY A 11 15.00 20.96 -10.37
CA GLY A 11 15.81 21.38 -11.52
C GLY A 11 17.09 22.12 -11.12
N ARG A 12 18.17 21.35 -10.99
CA ARG A 12 19.61 21.63 -11.25
C ARG A 12 20.23 23.02 -10.91
N ARG A 13 21.35 22.92 -10.17
CA ARG A 13 22.38 23.92 -9.84
C ARG A 13 22.84 24.79 -11.03
N ALA A 14 23.01 26.09 -10.79
CA ALA A 14 24.21 26.87 -11.13
C ALA A 14 24.15 28.31 -10.55
N GLY A 15 25.27 28.82 -10.01
CA GLY A 15 25.61 30.24 -9.96
C GLY A 15 25.23 31.05 -8.72
N LYS A 16 26.23 31.34 -7.87
CA LYS A 16 26.16 32.26 -6.71
C LYS A 16 26.54 33.68 -7.16
N LYS A 17 25.75 34.70 -6.79
CA LYS A 17 26.25 36.07 -6.54
C LYS A 17 25.27 36.82 -5.63
N GLU A 18 25.81 37.36 -4.54
CA GLU A 18 25.13 38.18 -3.52
C GLU A 18 24.81 39.58 -4.05
N LEU A 19 23.67 40.13 -3.65
CA LEU A 19 23.46 41.55 -3.36
C LEU A 19 22.20 41.73 -2.50
N SER A 20 22.37 42.50 -1.44
CA SER A 20 21.39 42.92 -0.44
C SER A 20 20.40 43.94 -0.99
N GLU A 21 19.12 43.83 -0.63
CA GLU A 21 18.32 44.84 0.09
C GLU A 21 16.82 44.48 0.05
N GLY A 22 16.13 44.79 1.14
CA GLY A 22 14.79 44.27 1.44
C GLY A 22 13.71 44.78 0.50
N ASN A 23 12.79 43.88 0.12
CA ASN A 23 11.44 44.26 -0.23
C ASN A 23 10.49 43.14 0.20
N SER A 24 9.36 43.54 0.79
CA SER A 24 8.30 42.66 1.27
C SER A 24 7.82 41.71 0.17
N ASP A 25 7.90 40.40 0.42
CA ASP A 25 7.39 39.35 -0.49
C ASP A 25 5.84 39.43 -0.49
N MET A 26 5.28 40.32 -1.31
CA MET A 26 3.85 40.33 -1.61
C MET A 26 3.56 39.12 -2.51
N GLU A 27 3.03 38.07 -1.89
CA GLU A 27 2.64 36.85 -2.58
C GLU A 27 1.52 37.16 -3.60
N LEU A 28 1.81 36.91 -4.87
CA LEU A 28 0.97 37.31 -6.00
C LEU A 28 -0.32 36.49 -6.03
N THR A 29 -1.46 37.15 -5.85
CA THR A 29 -2.77 36.48 -5.82
C THR A 29 -3.39 36.43 -7.22
N VAL A 30 -3.74 35.23 -7.70
CA VAL A 30 -4.45 35.05 -8.97
C VAL A 30 -5.88 35.57 -8.82
N PRO A 31 -6.36 36.47 -9.72
CA PRO A 31 -7.74 36.91 -9.71
C PRO A 31 -8.73 35.75 -9.81
N THR A 32 -9.76 35.75 -8.96
CA THR A 32 -10.71 34.63 -8.82
C THR A 32 -11.47 34.27 -10.10
N HIS A 33 -11.69 35.23 -11.00
CA HIS A 33 -12.35 35.00 -12.29
C HIS A 33 -11.44 34.39 -13.36
N PHE A 34 -10.14 34.25 -13.09
CA PHE A 34 -9.20 33.51 -13.93
C PHE A 34 -9.07 32.04 -13.52
N VAL A 35 -9.67 31.67 -12.40
CA VAL A 35 -9.55 30.36 -11.79
C VAL A 35 -10.71 29.46 -12.21
N CYS A 36 -10.41 28.21 -12.54
CA CYS A 36 -11.43 27.22 -12.88
C CYS A 36 -12.22 26.83 -11.61
N PRO A 37 -13.56 26.88 -11.64
CA PRO A 37 -14.36 26.51 -10.47
C PRO A 37 -14.26 25.03 -10.04
N ILE A 38 -13.78 24.14 -10.91
CA ILE A 38 -13.62 22.70 -10.62
C ILE A 38 -12.27 22.44 -9.96
N THR A 39 -11.17 22.88 -10.58
CA THR A 39 -9.81 22.56 -10.12
C THR A 39 -9.25 23.58 -9.15
N LEU A 40 -9.82 24.79 -9.10
CA LEU A 40 -9.28 25.95 -8.39
C LEU A 40 -7.90 26.39 -8.92
N ASP A 41 -7.56 25.98 -10.14
CA ASP A 41 -6.33 26.37 -10.84
C ASP A 41 -6.60 27.44 -11.92
N LEU A 42 -5.56 28.21 -12.28
CA LEU A 42 -5.61 29.16 -13.39
C LEU A 42 -6.05 28.46 -14.69
N MET A 43 -7.13 28.95 -15.32
CA MET A 43 -7.68 28.37 -16.55
C MET A 43 -6.69 28.52 -17.70
N LYS A 44 -6.43 27.42 -18.41
CA LYS A 44 -5.58 27.40 -19.60
C LYS A 44 -6.39 27.52 -20.88
N ASP A 45 -7.54 26.85 -20.91
CA ASP A 45 -8.49 26.92 -22.01
C ASP A 45 -9.90 27.24 -21.50
N PRO A 46 -10.22 28.51 -21.24
CA PRO A 46 -11.51 28.88 -20.69
C PRO A 46 -12.65 28.64 -21.70
N VAL A 47 -13.65 27.87 -21.29
CA VAL A 47 -14.87 27.55 -22.04
C VAL A 47 -16.10 27.81 -21.20
N THR A 48 -17.14 28.36 -21.81
CA THR A 48 -18.40 28.70 -21.17
C THR A 48 -19.48 27.69 -21.55
N LEU A 49 -20.16 27.16 -20.53
CA LEU A 49 -21.36 26.34 -20.71
C LEU A 49 -22.59 27.20 -20.99
N PRO A 50 -23.71 26.63 -21.47
CA PRO A 50 -24.97 27.35 -21.66
C PRO A 50 -25.50 28.05 -20.39
N THR A 51 -25.04 27.62 -19.21
CA THR A 51 -25.33 28.25 -17.92
C THR A 51 -24.61 29.57 -17.68
N GLY A 52 -23.72 29.98 -18.60
CA GLY A 52 -22.93 31.20 -18.53
C GLY A 52 -21.66 31.08 -17.68
N ILE A 53 -21.40 29.92 -17.07
CA ILE A 53 -20.23 29.71 -16.20
C ILE A 53 -19.04 29.22 -17.03
N THR A 54 -17.87 29.81 -16.77
CA THR A 54 -16.63 29.48 -17.48
C THR A 54 -15.78 28.52 -16.66
N TYR A 55 -15.26 27.50 -17.33
CA TYR A 55 -14.40 26.46 -16.76
C TYR A 55 -13.16 26.32 -17.62
N ASP A 56 -12.11 25.69 -17.08
CA ASP A 56 -11.06 25.15 -17.92
C ASP A 56 -11.60 23.95 -18.70
N ARG A 57 -11.33 23.90 -20.01
CA ARG A 57 -11.85 22.89 -20.93
C ARG A 57 -11.60 21.46 -20.45
N GLU A 58 -10.36 21.14 -20.05
CA GLU A 58 -10.00 19.80 -19.62
C GLU A 58 -10.81 19.38 -18.38
N SER A 59 -11.08 20.34 -17.50
CA SER A 59 -11.80 20.12 -16.26
C SER A 59 -13.29 19.86 -16.51
N ILE A 60 -13.92 20.64 -17.39
CA ILE A 60 -15.35 20.45 -17.71
C ILE A 60 -15.60 19.28 -18.66
N GLU A 61 -14.66 18.96 -19.55
CA GLU A 61 -14.73 17.74 -20.37
C GLU A 61 -14.71 16.50 -19.49
N LYS A 62 -13.80 16.40 -18.51
CA LYS A 62 -13.78 15.29 -17.54
C LYS A 62 -15.09 15.18 -16.75
N TRP A 63 -15.71 16.32 -16.42
CA TRP A 63 -17.00 16.34 -15.73
C TRP A 63 -18.13 15.78 -16.61
N ILE A 64 -18.22 16.21 -17.87
CA ILE A 64 -19.24 15.74 -18.82
C ILE A 64 -19.01 14.27 -19.19
N GLU A 65 -17.74 13.88 -19.41
CA GLU A 65 -17.34 12.50 -19.71
C GLU A 65 -17.63 11.52 -18.56
N ALA A 66 -17.65 12.00 -17.31
CA ALA A 66 -18.09 11.23 -16.15
C ALA A 66 -19.62 11.00 -16.10
N GLY A 67 -20.34 11.29 -17.19
CA GLY A 67 -21.78 11.07 -17.32
C GLY A 67 -22.66 12.15 -16.67
N ASN A 68 -22.06 13.23 -16.16
CA ASN A 68 -22.80 14.30 -15.50
C ASN A 68 -23.59 15.12 -16.53
N GLN A 69 -24.90 15.20 -16.34
CA GLN A 69 -25.80 16.01 -17.18
C GLN A 69 -26.06 17.40 -16.61
N THR A 70 -25.34 17.82 -15.57
CA THR A 70 -25.55 19.10 -14.89
C THR A 70 -24.31 20.00 -14.95
N CYS A 71 -24.51 21.30 -14.84
CA CYS A 71 -23.44 22.27 -14.68
C CYS A 71 -22.82 22.15 -13.27
N PRO A 72 -21.48 22.04 -13.12
CA PRO A 72 -20.84 21.78 -11.82
C PRO A 72 -21.14 22.79 -10.72
N VAL A 73 -21.35 24.06 -11.09
CA VAL A 73 -21.53 25.15 -10.10
C VAL A 73 -23.01 25.51 -9.91
N SER A 74 -23.77 25.60 -10.99
CA SER A 74 -25.20 25.99 -10.90
C SER A 74 -26.13 24.81 -10.65
N ASN A 75 -25.63 23.57 -10.76
CA ASN A 75 -26.41 22.33 -10.70
C ASN A 75 -27.59 22.26 -11.70
N GLN A 76 -27.60 23.14 -12.71
CA GLN A 76 -28.62 23.17 -13.76
C GLN A 76 -28.37 22.04 -14.76
N VAL A 77 -29.44 21.33 -15.16
CA VAL A 77 -29.36 20.29 -16.20
C VAL A 77 -28.99 20.93 -17.55
N LEU A 78 -27.90 20.46 -18.13
CA LEU A 78 -27.39 20.87 -19.43
C LEU A 78 -28.22 20.21 -20.52
N ARG A 79 -29.01 21.00 -21.26
CA ARG A 79 -29.75 20.50 -22.43
C ARG A 79 -28.83 20.17 -23.60
N THR A 80 -27.72 20.90 -23.72
CA THR A 80 -26.63 20.63 -24.65
C THR A 80 -25.29 20.72 -23.92
N PHE A 81 -24.31 19.95 -24.36
CA PHE A 81 -22.96 19.91 -23.81
C PHE A 81 -22.00 20.84 -24.56
N ASP A 82 -22.56 21.85 -25.24
CA ASP A 82 -21.80 22.78 -26.06
C ASP A 82 -20.88 23.61 -25.17
N GLN A 83 -19.58 23.54 -25.47
CA GLN A 83 -18.54 24.29 -24.77
C GLN A 83 -18.09 25.44 -25.65
N ILE A 84 -18.61 26.63 -25.39
CA ILE A 84 -18.30 27.82 -26.18
C ILE A 84 -16.95 28.38 -25.72
N PRO A 85 -15.91 28.45 -26.57
CA PRO A 85 -14.63 29.05 -26.17
C PRO A 85 -14.80 30.49 -25.69
N ASN A 86 -14.31 30.81 -24.48
CA ASN A 86 -14.35 32.17 -23.95
C ASN A 86 -13.06 32.92 -24.28
N HIS A 87 -13.01 33.46 -25.50
CA HIS A 87 -11.84 34.19 -25.99
C HIS A 87 -11.51 35.45 -25.17
N ALA A 88 -12.51 36.10 -24.57
CA ALA A 88 -12.32 37.29 -23.74
C ALA A 88 -11.58 36.96 -22.44
N ILE A 89 -12.06 35.98 -21.67
CA ILE A 89 -11.38 35.51 -20.45
C ILE A 89 -9.99 34.98 -20.79
N ARG A 90 -9.83 34.25 -21.89
CA ARG A 90 -8.52 33.77 -22.34
C ARG A 90 -7.54 34.92 -22.56
N LYS A 91 -7.97 35.97 -23.26
CA LYS A 91 -7.14 37.16 -23.52
C LYS A 91 -6.76 37.85 -22.22
N MET A 92 -7.72 38.07 -21.31
CA MET A 92 -7.46 38.67 -20.00
C MET A 92 -6.45 37.87 -19.17
N ILE A 93 -6.56 36.53 -19.17
CA ILE A 93 -5.59 35.65 -18.49
C ILE A 93 -4.20 35.79 -19.11
N GLN A 94 -4.12 35.81 -20.45
CA GLN A 94 -2.84 35.94 -21.15
C GLN A 94 -2.19 37.31 -20.91
N ASP A 95 -2.96 38.38 -20.92
CA ASP A 95 -2.49 39.74 -20.65
C ASP A 95 -1.99 39.84 -19.19
N TRP A 96 -2.75 39.29 -18.23
CA TRP A 96 -2.32 39.17 -16.83
C TRP A 96 -1.03 38.35 -16.66
N CYS A 97 -0.88 37.24 -17.37
CA CYS A 97 0.39 36.47 -17.35
C CYS A 97 1.57 37.29 -17.88
N VAL A 98 1.36 38.15 -18.88
CA VAL A 98 2.41 39.01 -19.45
C VAL A 98 2.80 40.11 -18.47
N GLU A 99 1.82 40.74 -17.82
CA GLU A 99 2.02 41.76 -16.79
C GLU A 99 2.78 41.22 -15.57
N ASN A 100 2.55 39.95 -15.22
CA ASN A 100 3.15 39.29 -14.05
C ASN A 100 4.36 38.40 -14.39
N ARG A 101 4.96 38.60 -15.58
CA ARG A 101 6.10 37.80 -16.06
C ARG A 101 7.34 37.95 -15.17
N SER A 102 7.55 39.14 -14.58
CA SER A 102 8.64 39.41 -13.63
C SER A 102 8.55 38.59 -12.35
N SER A 103 7.33 38.15 -11.97
CA SER A 103 7.04 37.32 -10.79
C SER A 103 7.10 35.81 -11.08
N GLY A 104 7.65 35.41 -12.24
CA GLY A 104 7.82 34.00 -12.62
C GLY A 104 6.60 33.34 -13.26
N ILE A 105 5.58 34.12 -13.65
CA ILE A 105 4.41 33.59 -14.37
C ILE A 105 4.68 33.53 -15.86
N GLU A 106 4.61 32.33 -16.43
CA GLU A 106 4.74 32.13 -17.87
C GLU A 106 3.40 32.37 -18.59
N ARG A 107 3.47 32.94 -19.80
CA ARG A 107 2.30 33.13 -20.65
C ARG A 107 1.73 31.78 -21.09
N ILE A 108 0.46 31.56 -20.81
CA ILE A 108 -0.26 30.36 -21.28
C ILE A 108 -0.42 30.42 -22.81
N PRO A 109 0.07 29.41 -23.56
CA PRO A 109 -0.08 29.36 -25.00
C PRO A 109 -1.54 29.16 -25.39
N THR A 110 -1.95 29.70 -26.54
CA THR A 110 -3.30 29.50 -27.07
C THR A 110 -3.52 28.01 -27.38
N PRO A 111 -4.54 27.36 -26.81
CA PRO A 111 -4.88 25.96 -27.11
C PRO A 111 -5.12 25.76 -28.61
N ARG A 112 -4.50 24.73 -29.20
CA ARG A 112 -4.74 24.34 -30.59
C ARG A 112 -6.14 23.71 -30.70
N ILE A 113 -6.78 23.87 -31.86
CA ILE A 113 -8.10 23.30 -32.12
C ILE A 113 -7.99 21.76 -31.98
N PRO A 114 -8.78 21.12 -31.09
CA PRO A 114 -8.78 19.67 -30.95
C PRO A 114 -9.17 18.97 -32.25
N VAL A 115 -8.59 17.80 -32.49
CA VAL A 115 -8.81 17.03 -33.72
C VAL A 115 -10.24 16.50 -33.75
N SER A 116 -10.93 16.75 -34.86
CA SER A 116 -12.28 16.25 -35.09
C SER A 116 -12.28 14.80 -35.59
N ARG A 117 -13.40 14.09 -35.35
CA ARG A 117 -13.64 12.75 -35.91
C ARG A 117 -13.48 12.69 -37.43
N TYR A 118 -13.85 13.77 -38.12
CA TYR A 118 -13.80 13.87 -39.58
C TYR A 118 -12.35 13.97 -40.06
N GLU A 119 -11.50 14.69 -39.35
CA GLU A 119 -10.06 14.77 -39.68
C GLU A 119 -9.36 13.44 -39.45
N VAL A 120 -9.70 12.71 -38.37
CA VAL A 120 -9.17 11.35 -38.17
C VAL A 120 -9.63 10.43 -39.30
N SER A 121 -10.92 10.45 -39.63
CA SER A 121 -11.48 9.62 -40.72
C SER A 121 -10.86 9.95 -42.09
N ASP A 122 -10.66 11.23 -42.43
CA ASP A 122 -9.97 11.65 -43.66
C ASP A 122 -8.54 11.10 -43.71
N ILE A 123 -7.78 11.28 -42.63
CA ILE A 123 -6.40 10.76 -42.56
C ILE A 123 -6.38 9.24 -42.68
N CYS A 124 -7.28 8.52 -41.99
CA CYS A 124 -7.41 7.08 -42.11
C CYS A 124 -7.71 6.63 -43.55
N SER A 125 -8.68 7.26 -44.24
CA SER A 125 -8.99 6.96 -45.63
C SER A 125 -7.82 7.24 -46.57
N ARG A 126 -7.08 8.32 -46.32
CA ARG A 126 -5.87 8.65 -47.10
C ARG A 126 -4.73 7.67 -46.85
N ILE A 127 -4.58 7.16 -45.63
CA ILE A 127 -3.64 6.09 -45.29
C ILE A 127 -4.02 4.84 -46.08
N MET A 128 -5.28 4.38 -46.01
CA MET A 128 -5.73 3.20 -46.78
C MET A 128 -5.47 3.34 -48.28
N ALA A 129 -5.78 4.51 -48.86
CA ALA A 129 -5.54 4.76 -50.28
C ALA A 129 -4.05 4.77 -50.64
N ALA A 130 -3.18 5.30 -49.77
CA ALA A 130 -1.73 5.27 -49.97
C ALA A 130 -1.16 3.86 -49.81
N THR A 131 -1.67 3.08 -48.85
CA THR A 131 -1.33 1.66 -48.65
C THR A 131 -1.65 0.83 -49.89
N GLN A 132 -2.84 0.99 -50.47
CA GLN A 132 -3.23 0.29 -51.71
C GLN A 132 -2.32 0.60 -52.89
N ARG A 133 -1.74 1.81 -52.94
CA ARG A 133 -0.77 2.22 -53.98
C ARG A 133 0.67 1.83 -53.66
N GLY A 134 0.94 1.25 -52.49
CA GLY A 134 2.31 0.95 -52.04
C GLY A 134 3.16 2.20 -51.73
N ASP A 135 2.53 3.36 -51.49
CA ASP A 135 3.23 4.63 -51.25
C ASP A 135 3.63 4.78 -49.78
N ALA A 136 4.75 4.14 -49.42
CA ALA A 136 5.26 4.13 -48.05
C ALA A 136 5.62 5.52 -47.53
N LYS A 137 6.11 6.43 -48.41
CA LYS A 137 6.49 7.78 -48.02
C LYS A 137 5.25 8.56 -47.58
N ARG A 138 4.18 8.49 -48.38
CA ARG A 138 2.92 9.12 -48.03
C ARG A 138 2.30 8.54 -46.77
N CYS A 139 2.37 7.23 -46.58
CA CYS A 139 1.91 6.61 -45.33
C CYS A 139 2.70 7.14 -44.12
N SER A 140 4.03 7.26 -44.20
CA SER A 140 4.84 7.78 -43.09
C SER A 140 4.49 9.24 -42.77
N GLU A 141 4.28 10.09 -43.78
CA GLU A 141 3.80 11.47 -43.55
C GLU A 141 2.47 11.51 -42.79
N LEU A 142 1.51 10.65 -43.16
CA LEU A 142 0.19 10.61 -42.55
C LEU A 142 0.23 10.01 -41.14
N VAL A 143 1.01 8.96 -40.90
CA VAL A 143 1.24 8.38 -39.58
C VAL A 143 1.97 9.38 -38.66
N GLY A 144 2.90 10.16 -39.21
CA GLY A 144 3.56 11.26 -38.51
C GLY A 144 2.59 12.35 -38.03
N LYS A 145 1.51 12.62 -38.78
CA LYS A 145 0.43 13.51 -38.33
C LYS A 145 -0.33 12.93 -37.14
N ILE A 146 -0.70 11.65 -37.20
CA ILE A 146 -1.35 10.95 -36.06
C ILE A 146 -0.46 11.04 -34.82
N LYS A 147 0.84 10.79 -34.97
CA LYS A 147 1.83 10.92 -33.88
C LYS A 147 1.91 12.32 -33.30
N THR A 148 1.75 13.35 -34.13
CA THR A 148 1.73 14.74 -33.67
C THR A 148 0.48 15.01 -32.84
N TRP A 149 -0.70 14.62 -33.33
CA TRP A 149 -1.98 14.78 -32.61
C TRP A 149 -1.97 14.13 -31.23
N VAL A 150 -1.42 12.92 -31.14
CA VAL A 150 -1.35 12.13 -29.90
C VAL A 150 -0.43 12.76 -28.86
N LYS A 151 0.64 13.43 -29.29
CA LYS A 151 1.54 14.16 -28.38
C LYS A 151 0.96 15.49 -27.90
N GLU A 152 0.01 16.06 -28.62
CA GLU A 152 -0.58 17.36 -28.31
C GLU A 152 -1.61 17.30 -27.18
N SER A 153 -2.47 16.27 -27.13
CA SER A 153 -3.45 16.12 -26.05
C SER A 153 -3.97 14.69 -25.87
N GLU A 154 -4.35 14.34 -24.63
CA GLU A 154 -4.98 13.05 -24.35
C GLU A 154 -6.36 12.92 -25.02
N ARG A 155 -7.08 14.04 -25.20
CA ARG A 155 -8.34 14.11 -25.97
C ARG A 155 -8.13 13.68 -27.42
N ASN A 156 -7.09 14.19 -28.09
CA ASN A 156 -6.76 13.78 -29.45
C ASN A 156 -6.40 12.30 -29.51
N LYS A 157 -5.62 11.80 -28.54
CA LYS A 157 -5.24 10.39 -28.44
C LYS A 157 -6.47 9.49 -28.35
N ARG A 158 -7.46 9.84 -27.51
CA ARG A 158 -8.73 9.12 -27.42
C ARG A 158 -9.54 9.20 -28.71
N CYS A 159 -9.69 10.39 -29.28
CA CYS A 159 -10.39 10.61 -30.55
C CYS A 159 -9.79 9.76 -31.68
N VAL A 160 -8.47 9.66 -31.77
CA VAL A 160 -7.80 8.81 -32.77
C VAL A 160 -8.13 7.33 -32.54
N ALA A 161 -8.06 6.84 -31.30
CA ALA A 161 -8.33 5.43 -30.97
C ALA A 161 -9.78 5.03 -31.26
N GLU A 162 -10.75 5.89 -30.95
CA GLU A 162 -12.19 5.63 -31.12
C GLU A 162 -12.65 5.65 -32.59
N ASN A 163 -11.91 6.32 -33.48
CA ASN A 163 -12.30 6.53 -34.88
C ASN A 163 -11.57 5.59 -35.85
N GLY A 164 -11.39 4.32 -35.45
CA GLY A 164 -10.97 3.22 -36.34
C GLY A 164 -9.50 3.27 -36.81
N ALA A 165 -8.68 4.17 -36.28
CA ALA A 165 -7.27 4.29 -36.66
C ALA A 165 -6.48 3.00 -36.37
N SER A 166 -6.81 2.29 -35.29
CA SER A 166 -6.16 1.03 -34.92
C SER A 166 -6.28 -0.04 -36.01
N CYS A 167 -7.48 -0.25 -36.57
CA CYS A 167 -7.70 -1.20 -37.66
C CYS A 167 -6.95 -0.81 -38.95
N VAL A 168 -6.99 0.48 -39.32
CA VAL A 168 -6.31 0.98 -40.52
C VAL A 168 -4.80 0.85 -40.42
N LEU A 169 -4.24 1.17 -39.24
CA LEU A 169 -2.82 1.04 -38.97
C LEU A 169 -2.39 -0.44 -38.96
N SER A 170 -3.18 -1.34 -38.38
CA SER A 170 -2.93 -2.79 -38.43
C SER A 170 -2.93 -3.34 -39.86
N ALA A 171 -3.91 -2.97 -40.68
CA ALA A 171 -3.97 -3.40 -42.08
C ALA A 171 -2.79 -2.83 -42.90
N THR A 172 -2.40 -1.58 -42.62
CA THR A 172 -1.23 -0.95 -43.26
C THR A 172 0.07 -1.63 -42.86
N PHE A 173 0.20 -2.00 -41.58
CA PHE A 173 1.35 -2.76 -41.08
C PHE A 173 1.50 -4.09 -41.82
N GLU A 174 0.42 -4.89 -41.91
CA GLU A 174 0.42 -6.16 -42.65
C GLU A 174 0.81 -5.96 -44.12
N ALA A 175 0.20 -4.98 -44.80
CA ALA A 175 0.42 -4.75 -46.23
C ALA A 175 1.89 -4.45 -46.54
N PHE A 176 2.52 -3.53 -45.81
CA PHE A 176 3.93 -3.19 -46.03
C PHE A 176 4.89 -4.26 -45.52
N ALA A 177 4.56 -4.96 -44.43
CA ALA A 177 5.35 -6.10 -43.95
C ALA A 177 5.36 -7.25 -44.97
N SER A 178 4.27 -7.44 -45.71
CA SER A 178 4.15 -8.45 -46.77
C SER A 178 4.97 -8.12 -48.02
N ILE A 179 5.22 -6.83 -48.29
CA ILE A 179 6.01 -6.37 -49.44
C ILE A 179 7.51 -6.48 -49.15
N SER A 180 7.99 -5.82 -48.10
CA SER A 180 9.40 -5.85 -47.71
C SER A 180 9.59 -5.18 -46.34
N ILE A 181 10.06 -5.95 -45.36
CA ILE A 181 10.34 -5.46 -44.00
C ILE A 181 11.48 -4.43 -44.02
N GLU A 182 12.59 -4.75 -44.69
CA GLU A 182 13.81 -3.93 -44.70
C GLU A 182 13.59 -2.58 -45.37
N LYS A 183 12.92 -2.57 -46.53
CA LYS A 183 12.63 -1.33 -47.28
C LYS A 183 11.70 -0.40 -46.51
N HIS A 184 10.82 -0.95 -45.69
CA HIS A 184 9.76 -0.21 -45.00
C HIS A 184 9.93 -0.15 -43.48
N ALA A 185 11.12 -0.51 -42.95
CA ALA A 185 11.38 -0.61 -41.52
C ALA A 185 11.03 0.68 -40.74
N GLY A 186 11.33 1.85 -41.32
CA GLY A 186 11.00 3.15 -40.71
C GLY A 186 9.49 3.34 -40.51
N LEU A 187 8.70 3.10 -41.56
CA LEU A 187 7.23 3.20 -41.51
C LEU A 187 6.63 2.15 -40.56
N LEU A 188 7.07 0.91 -40.66
CA LEU A 188 6.57 -0.20 -39.84
C LEU A 188 6.83 0.06 -38.35
N LYS A 189 8.00 0.59 -37.99
CA LYS A 189 8.32 1.03 -36.62
C LYS A 189 7.40 2.15 -36.15
N GLU A 190 7.11 3.15 -36.98
CA GLU A 190 6.22 4.26 -36.62
C GLU A 190 4.78 3.79 -36.38
N ILE A 191 4.29 2.90 -37.24
CA ILE A 191 2.96 2.29 -37.08
C ILE A 191 2.90 1.49 -35.80
N LEU A 192 3.90 0.65 -35.53
CA LEU A 192 3.94 -0.21 -34.34
C LEU A 192 3.98 0.62 -33.05
N TRP A 193 4.77 1.71 -33.04
CA TRP A 193 4.75 2.68 -31.95
C TRP A 193 3.35 3.27 -31.72
N ALA A 194 2.64 3.65 -32.78
CA ALA A 194 1.29 4.18 -32.67
C ALA A 194 0.29 3.14 -32.14
N LEU A 195 0.47 1.87 -32.49
CA LEU A 195 -0.41 0.79 -32.04
C LEU A 195 -0.24 0.45 -30.55
N THR A 196 0.95 0.64 -29.95
CA THR A 196 1.22 0.22 -28.55
C THR A 196 0.26 0.77 -27.49
N TRP A 197 -0.38 1.91 -27.73
CA TRP A 197 -1.34 2.52 -26.81
C TRP A 197 -2.80 2.42 -27.30
N MET A 198 -3.03 1.81 -28.46
CA MET A 198 -4.36 1.60 -29.07
C MET A 198 -4.94 0.21 -28.80
N PHE A 199 -4.30 -0.61 -27.96
CA PHE A 199 -4.85 -1.91 -27.55
C PHE A 199 -5.99 -1.74 -26.53
N PRO A 200 -7.03 -2.59 -26.55
CA PRO A 200 -7.22 -3.72 -27.48
C PRO A 200 -7.64 -3.24 -28.88
N VAL A 201 -7.00 -3.81 -29.91
CA VAL A 201 -7.37 -3.56 -31.31
C VAL A 201 -8.64 -4.35 -31.64
N GLY A 202 -9.50 -3.87 -32.54
CA GLY A 202 -10.67 -4.63 -33.01
C GLY A 202 -10.29 -5.96 -33.68
N ALA A 203 -11.23 -6.90 -33.76
CA ALA A 203 -10.99 -8.26 -34.26
C ALA A 203 -10.31 -8.31 -35.65
N GLU A 204 -10.69 -7.41 -36.56
CA GLU A 204 -10.02 -7.27 -37.85
C GLU A 204 -8.55 -6.88 -37.70
N GLY A 205 -8.25 -5.84 -36.92
CA GLY A 205 -6.88 -5.41 -36.69
C GLY A 205 -6.04 -6.44 -35.92
N GLN A 206 -6.65 -7.25 -35.06
CA GLN A 206 -5.98 -8.40 -34.41
C GLN A 206 -5.57 -9.46 -35.44
N SER A 207 -6.48 -9.85 -36.33
CA SER A 207 -6.21 -10.79 -37.43
C SER A 207 -5.07 -10.30 -38.32
N LYS A 208 -5.06 -9.00 -38.65
CA LYS A 208 -4.01 -8.35 -39.45
C LYS A 208 -2.64 -8.32 -38.78
N LEU A 209 -2.59 -8.02 -37.48
CA LEU A 209 -1.33 -8.02 -36.73
C LEU A 209 -0.83 -9.44 -36.38
N GLY A 210 -1.74 -10.40 -36.27
CA GLY A 210 -1.45 -11.81 -36.04
C GLY A 210 -1.05 -12.60 -37.28
N SER A 211 -1.10 -11.98 -38.48
CA SER A 211 -0.71 -12.67 -39.71
C SER A 211 0.79 -12.95 -39.78
N THR A 212 1.20 -13.97 -40.54
CA THR A 212 2.60 -14.40 -40.66
C THR A 212 3.56 -13.27 -41.06
N PRO A 213 3.25 -12.38 -42.03
CA PRO A 213 4.12 -11.25 -42.36
C PRO A 213 4.30 -10.27 -41.21
N SER A 214 3.23 -9.98 -40.48
CA SER A 214 3.25 -9.07 -39.33
C SER A 214 4.09 -9.64 -38.18
N LEU A 215 3.91 -10.92 -37.84
CA LEU A 215 4.71 -11.61 -36.82
C LEU A 215 6.19 -11.70 -37.22
N ARG A 216 6.51 -11.99 -38.49
CA ARG A 216 7.88 -11.96 -39.02
C ARG A 216 8.52 -10.58 -38.93
N CYS A 217 7.76 -9.52 -39.21
CA CYS A 217 8.23 -8.15 -39.04
C CYS A 217 8.56 -7.82 -37.58
N MET A 218 7.69 -8.21 -36.64
CA MET A 218 7.94 -8.00 -35.21
C MET A 218 9.15 -8.82 -34.72
N ALA A 219 9.29 -10.07 -35.15
CA ALA A 219 10.48 -10.89 -34.89
C ALA A 219 11.76 -10.26 -35.46
N TRP A 220 11.71 -9.71 -36.67
CA TRP A 220 12.85 -9.01 -37.28
C TRP A 220 13.30 -7.81 -36.45
N PHE A 221 12.36 -6.99 -35.97
CA PHE A 221 12.67 -5.87 -35.07
C PHE A 221 13.25 -6.32 -33.72
N LEU A 222 12.76 -7.43 -33.16
CA LEU A 222 13.32 -7.99 -31.92
C LEU A 222 14.78 -8.41 -32.09
N LYS A 223 15.15 -8.96 -33.25
CA LYS A 223 16.51 -9.38 -33.58
C LYS A 223 17.46 -8.24 -33.94
N GLY A 224 16.93 -7.09 -34.38
CA GLY A 224 17.73 -5.93 -34.77
C GLY A 224 18.49 -5.29 -33.61
N GLU A 225 19.11 -4.13 -33.82
CA GLU A 225 19.80 -3.39 -32.75
C GLU A 225 19.00 -2.19 -32.22
N ASP A 226 17.92 -1.79 -32.90
CA ASP A 226 17.09 -0.65 -32.52
C ASP A 226 16.23 -0.98 -31.27
N THR A 227 16.64 -0.43 -30.12
CA THR A 227 15.97 -0.62 -28.82
C THR A 227 14.53 -0.12 -28.81
N SER A 228 14.22 0.95 -29.53
CA SER A 228 12.86 1.46 -29.63
C SER A 228 11.98 0.52 -30.43
N ALA A 229 12.50 -0.04 -31.52
CA ALA A 229 11.77 -1.04 -32.31
C ALA A 229 11.50 -2.30 -31.48
N LYS A 230 12.54 -2.85 -30.82
CA LYS A 230 12.43 -4.00 -29.89
C LYS A 230 11.32 -3.79 -28.86
N GLN A 231 11.33 -2.64 -28.18
CA GLN A 231 10.35 -2.31 -27.16
C GLN A 231 8.92 -2.29 -27.73
N THR A 232 8.70 -1.62 -28.86
CA THR A 232 7.36 -1.55 -29.46
C THR A 232 6.88 -2.91 -29.97
N SER A 233 7.77 -3.73 -30.50
CA SER A 233 7.44 -5.08 -30.97
C SER A 233 7.06 -6.01 -29.82
N VAL A 234 7.82 -6.03 -28.74
CA VAL A 234 7.48 -6.92 -27.62
C VAL A 234 6.18 -6.50 -26.91
N LEU A 235 5.88 -5.20 -26.85
CA LEU A 235 4.62 -4.70 -26.28
C LEU A 235 3.41 -5.15 -27.10
N ALA A 236 3.49 -5.05 -28.43
CA ALA A 236 2.43 -5.53 -29.31
C ALA A 236 2.30 -7.06 -29.27
N LEU A 237 3.42 -7.79 -29.31
CA LEU A 237 3.43 -9.26 -29.24
C LEU A 237 2.80 -9.77 -27.95
N LYS A 238 3.10 -9.14 -26.81
CA LYS A 238 2.49 -9.50 -25.51
C LYS A 238 0.96 -9.55 -25.59
N GLU A 239 0.35 -8.55 -26.22
CA GLU A 239 -1.11 -8.49 -26.38
C GLU A 239 -1.60 -9.53 -27.39
N LEU A 240 -0.90 -9.74 -28.51
CA LEU A 240 -1.33 -10.67 -29.56
C LEU A 240 -1.23 -12.15 -29.16
N LEU A 241 -0.16 -12.52 -28.45
CA LEU A 241 0.09 -13.88 -27.97
C LEU A 241 -0.88 -14.27 -26.84
N ALA A 242 -1.44 -13.30 -26.13
CA ALA A 242 -2.46 -13.54 -25.11
C ALA A 242 -3.84 -13.93 -25.69
N LEU A 243 -4.09 -13.62 -26.96
CA LEU A 243 -5.42 -13.70 -27.57
C LEU A 243 -5.71 -15.05 -28.24
N ASP A 244 -4.76 -15.61 -28.98
CA ASP A 244 -4.95 -16.82 -29.77
C ASP A 244 -3.68 -17.68 -29.82
N GLN A 245 -3.83 -18.98 -29.53
CA GLN A 245 -2.77 -19.98 -29.61
C GLN A 245 -2.16 -20.06 -31.03
N LYS A 246 -2.93 -19.78 -32.08
CA LYS A 246 -2.43 -19.75 -33.45
C LYS A 246 -1.32 -18.72 -33.66
N HIS A 247 -1.41 -17.56 -32.98
CA HIS A 247 -0.36 -16.55 -33.05
C HIS A 247 0.91 -17.02 -32.34
N VAL A 248 0.76 -17.74 -31.23
CA VAL A 248 1.87 -18.38 -30.50
C VAL A 248 2.58 -19.38 -31.40
N ASP A 249 1.83 -20.28 -32.04
CA ASP A 249 2.39 -21.31 -32.92
C ASP A 249 3.10 -20.66 -34.12
N ALA A 250 2.47 -19.69 -34.79
CA ALA A 250 3.06 -19.00 -35.93
C ALA A 250 4.32 -18.19 -35.57
N PHE A 251 4.36 -17.60 -34.36
CA PHE A 251 5.52 -16.83 -33.89
C PHE A 251 6.67 -17.75 -33.46
N ALA A 252 6.37 -18.89 -32.84
CA ALA A 252 7.35 -19.88 -32.39
C ALA A 252 8.13 -20.52 -33.55
N GLU A 253 7.51 -20.68 -34.71
CA GLU A 253 8.15 -21.21 -35.93
C GLU A 253 9.17 -20.24 -36.56
N ILE A 254 9.21 -18.98 -36.13
CA ILE A 254 10.17 -18.01 -36.66
C ILE A 254 11.52 -18.27 -35.99
N GLU A 255 12.54 -18.60 -36.80
CA GLU A 255 13.91 -18.80 -36.33
C GLU A 255 14.40 -17.60 -35.50
N GLY A 256 15.26 -17.79 -34.50
CA GLY A 256 15.91 -16.68 -33.79
C GLY A 256 15.04 -15.88 -32.79
N VAL A 257 13.75 -16.20 -32.60
CA VAL A 257 12.87 -15.45 -31.68
C VAL A 257 13.17 -15.72 -30.20
N VAL A 258 13.59 -16.95 -29.88
CA VAL A 258 13.96 -17.36 -28.51
C VAL A 258 15.15 -16.54 -28.04
N GLU A 259 16.17 -16.48 -28.89
CA GLU A 259 17.43 -15.77 -28.67
C GLU A 259 17.17 -14.27 -28.50
N ALA A 260 16.30 -13.70 -29.32
CA ALA A 260 15.92 -12.28 -29.23
C ALA A 260 15.18 -11.95 -27.92
N LEU A 261 14.23 -12.80 -27.50
CA LEU A 261 13.48 -12.60 -26.25
C LEU A 261 14.39 -12.76 -25.01
N VAL A 262 15.24 -13.78 -24.99
CA VAL A 262 16.21 -13.99 -23.90
C VAL A 262 17.22 -12.84 -23.84
N LYS A 263 17.67 -12.30 -24.99
CA LYS A 263 18.55 -11.12 -25.03
C LYS A 263 17.91 -9.91 -24.35
N ILE A 264 16.61 -9.66 -24.51
CA ILE A 264 15.92 -8.54 -23.83
C ILE A 264 15.85 -8.74 -22.30
N ILE A 265 15.75 -9.99 -21.84
CA ILE A 265 15.79 -10.32 -20.41
C ILE A 265 17.21 -10.12 -19.85
N LYS A 266 18.23 -10.57 -20.59
CA LYS A 266 19.65 -10.43 -20.22
C LYS A 266 20.15 -8.98 -20.26
N GLU A 267 19.66 -8.20 -21.22
CA GLU A 267 20.02 -6.79 -21.45
C GLU A 267 18.73 -5.93 -21.39
N PRO A 268 18.23 -5.61 -20.18
CA PRO A 268 16.95 -4.93 -20.02
C PRO A 268 16.93 -3.54 -20.66
N ILE A 269 15.97 -3.29 -21.56
CA ILE A 269 15.76 -1.97 -22.18
C ILE A 269 15.06 -1.02 -21.19
N CYS A 270 13.92 -1.44 -20.65
CA CYS A 270 13.16 -0.74 -19.63
C CYS A 270 12.21 -1.72 -18.91
N PRO A 271 11.70 -1.40 -17.70
CA PRO A 271 10.85 -2.32 -16.94
C PRO A 271 9.61 -2.80 -17.70
N THR A 272 8.99 -1.93 -18.51
CA THR A 272 7.81 -2.27 -19.31
C THR A 272 8.13 -3.29 -20.40
N ALA A 273 9.28 -3.14 -21.07
CA ALA A 273 9.73 -4.10 -22.08
C ALA A 273 10.05 -5.45 -21.44
N THR A 274 10.77 -5.47 -20.31
CA THR A 274 11.10 -6.71 -19.58
C THR A 274 9.83 -7.47 -19.15
N LYS A 275 8.84 -6.76 -18.58
CA LYS A 275 7.55 -7.37 -18.22
C LYS A 275 6.82 -7.95 -19.43
N ALA A 276 6.83 -7.24 -20.56
CA ALA A 276 6.21 -7.70 -21.81
C ALA A 276 6.94 -8.93 -22.38
N SER A 277 8.27 -8.95 -22.35
CA SER A 277 9.09 -10.11 -22.73
C SER A 277 8.77 -11.33 -21.87
N LEU A 278 8.70 -11.18 -20.54
CA LEU A 278 8.35 -12.27 -19.63
C LEU A 278 6.96 -12.83 -19.94
N MET A 279 5.99 -11.97 -20.21
CA MET A 279 4.64 -12.39 -20.57
C MET A 279 4.60 -13.09 -21.95
N ALA A 280 5.31 -12.58 -22.94
CA ALA A 280 5.41 -13.23 -24.26
C ALA A 280 6.01 -14.64 -24.12
N ILE A 281 7.11 -14.77 -23.35
CA ILE A 281 7.73 -16.07 -23.05
C ILE A 281 6.72 -16.98 -22.31
N TYR A 282 6.03 -16.46 -21.30
CA TYR A 282 5.02 -17.23 -20.54
C TYR A 282 3.93 -17.83 -21.45
N TYR A 283 3.43 -17.08 -22.43
CA TYR A 283 2.46 -17.60 -23.39
C TYR A 283 3.08 -18.66 -24.31
N MET A 284 4.32 -18.48 -24.75
CA MET A 284 5.02 -19.45 -25.61
C MET A 284 5.35 -20.79 -24.95
N ILE A 285 5.59 -20.78 -23.63
CA ILE A 285 5.89 -21.99 -22.85
C ILE A 285 4.67 -22.56 -22.12
N SER A 286 3.49 -21.95 -22.30
CA SER A 286 2.25 -22.48 -21.74
C SER A 286 1.90 -23.81 -22.41
N PRO A 287 1.35 -24.81 -21.67
CA PRO A 287 1.21 -26.18 -22.16
C PRO A 287 0.49 -26.30 -23.50
N SER A 288 1.20 -26.78 -24.51
CA SER A 288 0.79 -26.94 -25.92
C SER A 288 1.79 -27.81 -26.70
N ALA A 289 1.40 -28.35 -27.86
CA ALA A 289 2.34 -29.13 -28.69
C ALA A 289 3.56 -28.30 -29.16
N THR A 290 3.40 -27.00 -29.36
CA THR A 290 4.48 -26.06 -29.72
C THR A 290 5.44 -25.85 -28.54
N SER A 291 4.90 -25.70 -27.33
CA SER A 291 5.70 -25.48 -26.12
C SER A 291 6.67 -26.63 -25.80
N GLU A 292 6.32 -27.88 -26.15
CA GLU A 292 7.21 -29.05 -26.01
C GLU A 292 8.50 -28.91 -26.84
N LYS A 293 8.43 -28.28 -28.02
CA LYS A 293 9.59 -28.10 -28.90
C LYS A 293 10.43 -26.88 -28.54
N ILE A 294 9.79 -25.79 -28.11
CA ILE A 294 10.46 -24.50 -27.91
C ILE A 294 11.02 -24.30 -26.49
N THR A 295 10.43 -24.94 -25.47
CA THR A 295 10.87 -24.78 -24.09
C THR A 295 12.32 -25.25 -23.86
N PRO A 296 12.77 -26.40 -24.41
CA PRO A 296 14.18 -26.81 -24.38
C PRO A 296 15.15 -25.70 -24.80
N ARG A 297 14.85 -25.02 -25.91
CA ARG A 297 15.68 -23.92 -26.44
C ARG A 297 15.78 -22.75 -25.47
N PHE A 298 14.71 -22.41 -24.75
CA PHE A 298 14.76 -21.38 -23.71
C PHE A 298 15.65 -21.79 -22.53
N VAL A 299 15.62 -23.08 -22.16
CA VAL A 299 16.45 -23.63 -21.07
C VAL A 299 17.93 -23.63 -21.46
N GLU A 300 18.27 -24.08 -22.68
CA GLU A 300 19.62 -24.07 -23.25
C GLU A 300 20.22 -22.66 -23.31
N MET A 301 19.40 -21.66 -23.65
CA MET A 301 19.78 -20.24 -23.68
C MET A 301 20.01 -19.62 -22.29
N GLY A 302 19.90 -20.41 -21.21
CA GLY A 302 20.20 -19.96 -19.85
C GLY A 302 19.10 -19.10 -19.23
N LEU A 303 17.83 -19.27 -19.65
CA LEU A 303 16.73 -18.48 -19.09
C LEU A 303 16.51 -18.73 -17.59
N VAL A 304 16.73 -19.95 -17.08
CA VAL A 304 16.52 -20.29 -15.66
C VAL A 304 17.40 -19.44 -14.71
N PRO A 305 18.74 -19.36 -14.87
CA PRO A 305 19.58 -18.44 -14.09
C PRO A 305 19.12 -16.98 -14.16
N LEU A 306 18.80 -16.47 -15.36
CA LEU A 306 18.36 -15.07 -15.55
C LEU A 306 17.07 -14.76 -14.80
N ILE A 307 16.11 -15.70 -14.80
CA ILE A 307 14.85 -15.55 -14.05
C ILE A 307 15.11 -15.54 -12.55
N LEU A 308 16.01 -16.41 -12.05
CA LEU A 308 16.36 -16.45 -10.63
C LEU A 308 17.05 -15.15 -10.17
N GLU A 309 17.92 -14.57 -10.99
CA GLU A 309 18.53 -13.25 -10.74
C GLU A 309 17.46 -12.15 -10.65
N ILE A 310 16.53 -12.11 -11.62
CA ILE A 310 15.39 -11.17 -11.60
C ILE A 310 14.58 -11.32 -10.31
N LEU A 311 14.38 -12.54 -9.82
CA LEU A 311 13.61 -12.80 -8.62
C LEU A 311 14.27 -12.30 -7.34
N VAL A 312 15.57 -12.02 -7.28
CA VAL A 312 16.22 -11.56 -6.03
C VAL A 312 15.68 -10.18 -5.61
N ASP A 313 15.76 -9.17 -6.49
CA ASP A 313 15.53 -7.74 -6.14
C ASP A 313 14.48 -7.00 -7.01
N SER A 314 13.62 -7.70 -7.74
CA SER A 314 12.59 -7.05 -8.56
C SER A 314 11.34 -6.56 -7.80
N GLU A 315 10.64 -5.59 -8.39
CA GLU A 315 9.31 -5.15 -7.97
C GLU A 315 8.27 -6.30 -8.05
N ARG A 316 7.21 -6.20 -7.23
CA ARG A 316 6.19 -7.26 -7.10
C ARG A 316 5.61 -7.73 -8.43
N SER A 317 5.27 -6.80 -9.33
CA SER A 317 4.67 -7.11 -10.65
C SER A 317 5.60 -7.88 -11.58
N THR A 318 6.91 -7.63 -11.50
CA THR A 318 7.92 -8.33 -12.29
C THR A 318 8.20 -9.70 -11.69
N CYS A 319 8.27 -9.82 -10.36
CA CYS A 319 8.41 -11.11 -9.69
C CYS A 319 7.27 -12.08 -10.04
N GLU A 320 6.02 -11.63 -10.05
CA GLU A 320 4.89 -12.49 -10.39
C GLU A 320 5.01 -13.08 -11.80
N LYS A 321 5.39 -12.25 -12.79
CA LYS A 321 5.58 -12.68 -14.20
C LYS A 321 6.76 -13.63 -14.34
N ALA A 322 7.87 -13.32 -13.69
CA ALA A 322 9.07 -14.16 -13.67
C ALA A 322 8.79 -15.54 -13.03
N LEU A 323 8.00 -15.58 -11.95
CA LEU A 323 7.54 -16.84 -11.34
C LEU A 323 6.62 -17.63 -12.28
N GLY A 324 5.73 -16.95 -13.02
CA GLY A 324 4.91 -17.61 -14.04
C GLY A 324 5.77 -18.28 -15.12
N VAL A 325 6.80 -17.59 -15.61
CA VAL A 325 7.74 -18.15 -16.59
C VAL A 325 8.47 -19.37 -16.02
N LEU A 326 9.00 -19.27 -14.80
CA LEU A 326 9.70 -20.38 -14.16
C LEU A 326 8.78 -21.59 -13.91
N ASP A 327 7.53 -21.36 -13.50
CA ASP A 327 6.54 -22.43 -13.34
C ASP A 327 6.25 -23.13 -14.67
N GLY A 328 6.16 -22.38 -15.77
CA GLY A 328 6.04 -22.90 -17.13
C GLY A 328 7.22 -23.82 -17.48
N ILE A 329 8.45 -23.34 -17.33
CA ILE A 329 9.68 -24.10 -17.62
C ILE A 329 9.75 -25.40 -16.79
N CYS A 330 9.43 -25.34 -15.50
CA CYS A 330 9.45 -26.50 -14.60
C CYS A 330 8.38 -27.57 -14.95
N SER A 331 7.49 -27.30 -15.91
CA SER A 331 6.57 -28.33 -16.42
C SER A 331 7.29 -29.36 -17.29
N TYR A 332 8.50 -29.06 -17.79
CA TYR A 332 9.33 -29.93 -18.62
C TYR A 332 10.53 -30.48 -17.85
N GLU A 333 11.01 -31.66 -18.26
CA GLU A 333 12.06 -32.39 -17.53
C GLU A 333 13.38 -31.64 -17.47
N GLU A 334 13.89 -31.19 -18.61
CA GLU A 334 15.13 -30.40 -18.72
C GLU A 334 15.07 -29.12 -17.88
N GLY A 335 13.91 -28.45 -17.87
CA GLY A 335 13.65 -27.27 -17.06
C GLY A 335 13.72 -27.56 -15.56
N ARG A 336 13.14 -28.68 -15.12
CA ARG A 336 13.23 -29.14 -13.72
C ARG A 336 14.67 -29.47 -13.36
N GLU A 337 15.40 -30.19 -14.21
CA GLU A 337 16.79 -30.54 -13.96
C GLU A 337 17.67 -29.29 -13.82
N LYS A 338 17.55 -28.34 -14.75
CA LYS A 338 18.30 -27.08 -14.70
C LYS A 338 17.97 -26.26 -13.45
N ALA A 339 16.70 -26.22 -13.05
CA ALA A 339 16.27 -25.52 -11.84
C ALA A 339 16.77 -26.21 -10.56
N ARG A 340 16.75 -27.55 -10.47
CA ARG A 340 17.30 -28.30 -9.33
C ARG A 340 18.80 -28.09 -9.16
N ASN A 341 19.54 -28.04 -10.26
CA ASN A 341 21.00 -27.88 -10.22
C ASN A 341 21.46 -26.44 -9.90
N HIS A 342 20.53 -25.48 -9.78
CA HIS A 342 20.86 -24.09 -9.52
C HIS A 342 20.66 -23.72 -8.04
N ALA A 343 21.75 -23.36 -7.36
CA ALA A 343 21.79 -23.14 -5.90
C ALA A 343 20.82 -22.08 -5.35
N LEU A 344 20.41 -21.10 -6.17
CA LEU A 344 19.45 -20.07 -5.73
C LEU A 344 17.97 -20.49 -5.83
N THR A 345 17.66 -21.62 -6.48
CA THR A 345 16.27 -22.00 -6.76
C THR A 345 15.44 -22.15 -5.49
N MET A 346 15.84 -23.02 -4.56
CA MET A 346 15.05 -23.23 -3.34
C MET A 346 14.96 -21.99 -2.45
N PRO A 347 16.08 -21.30 -2.10
CA PRO A 347 16.01 -20.12 -1.25
C PRO A 347 15.13 -19.01 -1.84
N VAL A 348 15.24 -18.74 -3.14
CA VAL A 348 14.49 -17.66 -3.79
C VAL A 348 13.01 -17.99 -3.87
N ILE A 349 12.64 -19.19 -4.32
CA ILE A 349 11.22 -19.56 -4.48
C ILE A 349 10.51 -19.64 -3.13
N VAL A 350 11.13 -20.27 -2.12
CA VAL A 350 10.57 -20.33 -0.77
C VAL A 350 10.47 -18.93 -0.17
N LYS A 351 11.43 -18.02 -0.42
CA LYS A 351 11.35 -16.62 0.04
C LYS A 351 10.14 -15.89 -0.53
N LYS A 352 9.69 -16.17 -1.76
CA LYS A 352 8.60 -15.44 -2.43
C LYS A 352 7.18 -15.85 -2.00
N ILE A 353 7.01 -17.03 -1.42
CA ILE A 353 5.73 -17.48 -0.81
C ILE A 353 5.23 -16.44 0.20
N LEU A 354 3.97 -16.00 0.04
CA LEU A 354 3.27 -15.00 0.88
C LEU A 354 3.88 -13.58 0.89
N ARG A 355 4.87 -13.27 0.03
CA ARG A 355 5.55 -11.96 0.03
C ARG A 355 5.26 -11.06 -1.18
N VAL A 356 4.74 -11.63 -2.27
CA VAL A 356 4.56 -10.91 -3.55
C VAL A 356 3.07 -10.66 -3.85
N SER A 357 2.33 -11.72 -4.15
CA SER A 357 0.89 -11.72 -4.44
C SER A 357 0.34 -13.14 -4.23
N GLU A 358 -0.98 -13.30 -4.30
CA GLU A 358 -1.62 -14.62 -4.28
C GLU A 358 -1.13 -15.46 -5.46
N LYS A 359 -1.20 -14.92 -6.68
CA LYS A 359 -0.76 -15.62 -7.90
C LYS A 359 0.72 -16.04 -7.87
N ALA A 360 1.59 -15.17 -7.37
CA ALA A 360 3.00 -15.50 -7.16
C ALA A 360 3.20 -16.64 -6.15
N THR A 361 2.35 -16.72 -5.12
CA THR A 361 2.36 -17.82 -4.15
C THR A 361 1.93 -19.13 -4.79
N GLU A 362 0.88 -19.10 -5.64
CA GLU A 362 0.46 -20.28 -6.42
C GLU A 362 1.58 -20.80 -7.32
N PHE A 363 2.23 -19.91 -8.09
CA PHE A 363 3.36 -20.28 -8.94
C PHE A 363 4.52 -20.86 -8.11
N SER A 364 4.86 -20.24 -6.98
CA SER A 364 5.95 -20.70 -6.11
C SER A 364 5.68 -22.10 -5.56
N ILE A 365 4.46 -22.39 -5.12
CA ILE A 365 4.06 -23.72 -4.62
C ILE A 365 4.05 -24.74 -5.75
N SER A 366 3.55 -24.35 -6.93
CA SER A 366 3.54 -25.21 -8.11
C SER A 366 4.95 -25.58 -8.56
N ILE A 367 5.89 -24.63 -8.56
CA ILE A 367 7.31 -24.87 -8.84
C ILE A 367 7.89 -25.88 -7.84
N LEU A 368 7.76 -25.61 -6.53
CA LEU A 368 8.30 -26.51 -5.50
C LEU A 368 7.73 -27.92 -5.60
N TRP A 369 6.43 -28.03 -5.83
CA TRP A 369 5.77 -29.32 -6.03
C TRP A 369 6.31 -30.08 -7.26
N LYS A 370 6.50 -29.40 -8.40
CA LYS A 370 7.09 -30.00 -9.61
C LYS A 370 8.53 -30.46 -9.37
N LEU A 371 9.32 -29.68 -8.63
CA LEU A 371 10.72 -30.00 -8.36
C LEU A 371 10.88 -31.21 -7.43
N CYS A 372 10.06 -31.30 -6.37
CA CYS A 372 10.11 -32.40 -5.39
C CYS A 372 9.39 -33.68 -5.87
N LYS A 373 8.39 -33.58 -6.75
CA LYS A 373 7.67 -34.78 -7.22
C LYS A 373 8.52 -35.69 -8.13
N SER A 374 9.51 -35.12 -8.81
CA SER A 374 10.29 -35.82 -9.85
C SER A 374 11.69 -36.23 -9.39
N ASN A 375 11.98 -36.29 -8.09
CA ASN A 375 13.31 -36.59 -7.57
C ASN A 375 13.26 -37.77 -6.59
N GLU A 376 14.12 -38.77 -6.79
CA GLU A 376 14.18 -39.97 -5.94
C GLU A 376 15.25 -39.85 -4.83
N ASP A 377 16.22 -38.94 -4.97
CA ASP A 377 17.38 -38.82 -4.07
C ASP A 377 17.09 -37.98 -2.79
N GLY A 378 15.94 -37.32 -2.70
CA GLY A 378 15.53 -36.58 -1.50
C GLY A 378 16.30 -35.28 -1.20
N GLY A 379 17.35 -34.95 -1.95
CA GLY A 379 18.21 -33.78 -1.70
C GLY A 379 17.48 -32.43 -1.82
N VAL A 380 16.60 -32.31 -2.83
CA VAL A 380 15.77 -31.14 -3.12
C VAL A 380 14.77 -30.87 -1.98
N GLU A 381 14.19 -31.93 -1.43
CA GLU A 381 13.26 -31.90 -0.31
C GLU A 381 13.96 -31.47 0.98
N ILE A 382 15.15 -32.00 1.23
CA ILE A 382 15.98 -31.61 2.38
C ILE A 382 16.34 -30.13 2.31
N GLU A 383 16.80 -29.65 1.14
CA GLU A 383 17.13 -28.24 0.94
C GLU A 383 15.90 -27.35 1.14
N ALA A 384 14.75 -27.71 0.57
CA ALA A 384 13.49 -26.99 0.75
C ALA A 384 13.08 -26.89 2.24
N ILE A 385 13.27 -27.96 3.02
CA ILE A 385 13.02 -27.96 4.47
C ILE A 385 14.00 -27.03 5.19
N GLN A 386 15.30 -27.09 4.86
CA GLN A 386 16.33 -26.25 5.48
C GLN A 386 16.07 -24.76 5.28
N VAL A 387 15.57 -24.36 4.11
CA VAL A 387 15.22 -22.95 3.83
C VAL A 387 13.82 -22.54 4.33
N GLY A 388 13.12 -23.44 5.04
CA GLY A 388 11.86 -23.13 5.74
C GLY A 388 10.58 -23.31 4.92
N ALA A 389 10.59 -24.12 3.84
CA ALA A 389 9.41 -24.36 3.02
C ALA A 389 8.27 -25.00 3.82
N PHE A 390 8.58 -25.93 4.73
CA PHE A 390 7.59 -26.67 5.51
C PHE A 390 6.69 -25.74 6.34
N GLN A 391 7.30 -24.81 7.08
CA GLN A 391 6.56 -23.84 7.91
C GLN A 391 5.72 -22.90 7.03
N LYS A 392 6.27 -22.43 5.91
CA LYS A 392 5.55 -21.52 5.00
C LYS A 392 4.34 -22.18 4.35
N LEU A 393 4.43 -23.45 3.97
CA LEU A 393 3.30 -24.21 3.39
C LEU A 393 2.16 -24.38 4.40
N LEU A 394 2.48 -24.63 5.68
CA LEU A 394 1.45 -24.68 6.73
C LEU A 394 0.74 -23.34 6.89
N VAL A 395 1.47 -22.22 6.87
CA VAL A 395 0.88 -20.88 6.95
C VAL A 395 -0.01 -20.60 5.72
N VAL A 396 0.40 -21.01 4.51
CA VAL A 396 -0.44 -20.85 3.31
C VAL A 396 -1.78 -21.58 3.47
N LEU A 397 -1.77 -22.82 3.97
CA LEU A 397 -3.00 -23.59 4.20
C LEU A 397 -3.89 -22.96 5.28
N GLN A 398 -3.30 -22.34 6.31
CA GLN A 398 -4.03 -21.66 7.39
C GLN A 398 -4.66 -20.33 6.96
N VAL A 399 -3.96 -19.54 6.15
CA VAL A 399 -4.45 -18.24 5.65
C VAL A 399 -5.58 -18.42 4.62
N GLY A 400 -5.64 -19.59 3.97
CA GLY A 400 -6.55 -19.93 2.90
C GLY A 400 -5.92 -19.68 1.53
N CYS A 401 -6.09 -20.64 0.62
CA CYS A 401 -5.61 -20.56 -0.77
C CYS A 401 -6.56 -21.34 -1.69
N GLY A 402 -6.53 -21.07 -3.00
CA GLY A 402 -7.37 -21.77 -3.97
C GLY A 402 -7.17 -23.29 -3.98
N GLU A 403 -8.22 -24.05 -4.33
CA GLU A 403 -8.26 -25.52 -4.16
C GLU A 403 -7.08 -26.25 -4.81
N ARG A 404 -6.73 -25.88 -6.06
CA ARG A 404 -5.57 -26.46 -6.78
C ARG A 404 -4.24 -26.23 -6.06
N THR A 405 -4.09 -25.07 -5.42
CA THR A 405 -2.88 -24.72 -4.68
C THR A 405 -2.84 -25.45 -3.34
N LYS A 406 -3.99 -25.61 -2.68
CA LYS A 406 -4.17 -26.38 -1.45
C LYS A 406 -3.79 -27.85 -1.64
N GLU A 407 -4.26 -28.48 -2.72
CA GLU A 407 -3.92 -29.86 -3.09
C GLU A 407 -2.41 -30.03 -3.25
N LYS A 408 -1.77 -29.19 -4.08
CA LYS A 408 -0.32 -29.22 -4.31
C LYS A 408 0.49 -28.97 -3.03
N ALA A 409 0.08 -27.99 -2.20
CA ALA A 409 0.73 -27.70 -0.94
C ALA A 409 0.64 -28.88 0.04
N THR A 410 -0.51 -29.57 0.06
CA THR A 410 -0.73 -30.75 0.92
C THR A 410 0.10 -31.94 0.45
N GLU A 411 0.16 -32.20 -0.86
CA GLU A 411 1.03 -33.26 -1.41
C GLU A 411 2.50 -32.95 -1.15
N LEU A 412 2.92 -31.69 -1.35
CA LEU A 412 4.28 -31.25 -1.06
C LEU A 412 4.63 -31.44 0.42
N LEU A 413 3.73 -31.10 1.35
CA LEU A 413 3.95 -31.36 2.78
C LEU A 413 4.12 -32.85 3.09
N LYS A 414 3.37 -33.75 2.43
CA LYS A 414 3.54 -35.20 2.58
C LYS A 414 4.92 -35.66 2.09
N LEU A 415 5.39 -35.14 0.96
CA LEU A 415 6.73 -35.42 0.42
C LEU A 415 7.83 -34.94 1.38
N LEU A 416 7.76 -33.67 1.81
CA LEU A 416 8.75 -33.11 2.74
C LEU A 416 8.76 -33.82 4.10
N ASN A 417 7.62 -34.32 4.57
CA ASN A 417 7.53 -35.00 5.87
C ASN A 417 8.35 -36.30 5.91
N GLN A 418 8.54 -36.98 4.78
CA GLN A 418 9.35 -38.22 4.70
C GLN A 418 10.84 -37.98 4.98
N TYR A 419 11.33 -36.77 4.69
CA TYR A 419 12.74 -36.39 4.80
C TYR A 419 13.03 -35.50 6.01
N LYS A 420 12.01 -35.21 6.83
CA LYS A 420 12.09 -34.32 7.98
C LYS A 420 13.16 -34.79 8.98
N ASP A 421 13.21 -36.09 9.28
CA ASP A 421 14.16 -36.65 10.25
C ASP A 421 15.60 -36.71 9.71
N ARG A 422 15.77 -36.88 8.38
CA ARG A 422 17.08 -36.81 7.72
C ARG A 422 17.61 -35.37 7.64
N SER A 423 16.72 -34.39 7.49
CA SER A 423 17.04 -32.97 7.59
C SER A 423 17.51 -32.58 9.00
N LEU A 424 16.93 -33.16 10.05
CA LEU A 424 17.37 -32.96 11.44
C LEU A 424 18.83 -33.41 11.66
N SER A 425 19.24 -34.54 11.08
CA SER A 425 20.63 -35.03 11.16
C SER A 425 21.63 -34.14 10.40
N THR A 426 21.27 -33.69 9.20
CA THR A 426 22.11 -32.76 8.40
C THR A 426 22.15 -31.35 8.99
N ASN A 427 21.05 -30.85 9.56
CA ASN A 427 21.03 -29.58 10.31
C ASN A 427 21.92 -29.66 11.56
N LEU A 428 21.94 -30.80 12.25
CA LEU A 428 22.87 -31.03 13.37
C LEU A 428 24.32 -31.04 12.87
N PHE A 429 24.59 -31.68 11.72
CA PHE A 429 25.92 -31.70 11.09
C PHE A 429 26.39 -30.31 10.61
N PHE A 430 25.52 -29.53 9.96
CA PHE A 430 25.80 -28.13 9.58
C PHE A 430 25.95 -27.23 10.80
N LEU A 431 25.17 -27.46 11.86
CA LEU A 431 25.33 -26.78 13.14
C LEU A 431 26.70 -27.11 13.75
N PHE A 432 27.12 -28.38 13.74
CA PHE A 432 28.46 -28.81 14.17
C PHE A 432 29.59 -28.26 13.29
N LEU A 433 29.39 -28.15 11.97
CA LEU A 433 30.33 -27.54 11.01
C LEU A 433 30.43 -26.01 11.17
N LEU A 434 29.31 -25.34 11.41
CA LEU A 434 29.26 -23.92 11.73
C LEU A 434 29.90 -23.66 13.10
N LEU A 435 29.63 -24.50 14.09
CA LEU A 435 30.30 -24.44 15.39
C LEU A 435 31.80 -24.70 15.25
N SER A 436 32.22 -25.72 14.50
CA SER A 436 33.64 -26.07 14.33
C SER A 436 34.40 -25.06 13.46
N SER A 437 33.80 -24.52 12.41
CA SER A 437 34.38 -23.43 11.62
C SER A 437 34.46 -22.14 12.42
N ASN A 438 33.42 -21.79 13.21
CA ASN A 438 33.46 -20.63 14.11
C ASN A 438 34.51 -20.81 15.23
N LEU A 439 34.66 -22.02 15.78
CA LEU A 439 35.71 -22.39 16.75
C LEU A 439 37.11 -22.35 16.12
N LEU A 440 37.26 -22.79 14.88
CA LEU A 440 38.54 -22.74 14.15
C LEU A 440 38.92 -21.29 13.81
N THR A 441 37.97 -20.46 13.39
CA THR A 441 38.20 -19.01 13.25
C THR A 441 38.53 -18.35 14.58
N LEU A 442 37.96 -18.81 15.70
CA LEU A 442 38.30 -18.33 17.05
C LEU A 442 39.72 -18.76 17.50
N PHE A 443 40.19 -19.92 17.06
CA PHE A 443 41.55 -20.42 17.34
C PHE A 443 42.62 -19.77 16.46
N ILE A 444 42.32 -19.50 15.18
CA ILE A 444 43.25 -18.82 14.26
C ILE A 444 43.35 -17.32 14.60
N SER A 445 42.27 -16.71 15.09
CA SER A 445 42.27 -15.28 15.48
C SER A 445 42.97 -14.97 16.80
N THR A 446 43.27 -15.96 17.65
CA THR A 446 44.01 -15.75 18.91
C THR A 446 45.52 -15.92 18.81
N THR A 447 46.05 -16.44 17.69
CA THR A 447 47.49 -16.71 17.52
C THR A 447 48.24 -15.74 16.60
N PHE A 448 47.54 -14.83 15.90
CA PHE A 448 48.19 -13.80 15.06
C PHE A 448 47.58 -12.42 15.28
N TYR A 449 47.97 -11.75 16.37
CA TYR A 449 47.84 -10.30 16.45
C TYR A 449 48.92 -9.65 15.57
N SER A 450 48.57 -9.29 14.33
CA SER A 450 49.17 -8.14 13.67
C SER A 450 48.27 -7.62 12.54
N SER A 451 47.79 -6.39 12.76
CA SER A 451 47.40 -5.38 11.76
C SER A 451 46.09 -5.54 10.95
N CYS A 452 45.21 -4.54 11.18
CA CYS A 452 44.21 -3.93 10.28
C CYS A 452 42.80 -4.58 10.08
N SER A 453 41.81 -3.83 10.62
CA SER A 453 40.43 -3.51 10.18
C SER A 453 39.54 -4.54 9.44
N LEU A 454 38.36 -4.83 10.01
CA LEU A 454 37.02 -4.37 9.58
C LEU A 454 35.90 -5.18 10.28
N ASN A 455 34.85 -4.48 10.71
CA ASN A 455 33.58 -4.95 11.30
C ASN A 455 32.63 -5.56 10.22
N PRO A 456 31.37 -5.95 10.53
CA PRO A 456 30.87 -6.90 11.54
C PRO A 456 29.77 -7.82 10.95
N THR A 457 29.40 -8.93 11.60
CA THR A 457 27.99 -9.31 11.93
C THR A 457 27.89 -10.74 12.46
N THR A 458 27.16 -10.89 13.55
CA THR A 458 26.78 -12.16 14.17
C THR A 458 25.27 -12.22 14.26
N THR A 459 24.67 -13.35 13.89
CA THR A 459 23.45 -13.82 14.56
C THR A 459 23.36 -15.35 14.47
N THR A 460 23.27 -16.00 15.62
CA THR A 460 22.87 -17.40 15.81
C THR A 460 21.96 -17.38 17.04
N THR A 461 20.66 -17.60 16.87
CA THR A 461 19.92 -18.87 17.01
C THR A 461 19.42 -19.16 18.43
N VAL A 462 18.20 -19.70 18.50
CA VAL A 462 17.77 -20.92 19.20
C VAL A 462 16.35 -20.79 19.78
N THR A 463 15.44 -21.44 19.06
CA THR A 463 14.36 -22.37 19.46
C THR A 463 14.28 -22.80 20.94
N THR A 464 13.08 -22.88 21.53
CA THR A 464 12.22 -24.08 21.82
C THR A 464 11.91 -24.05 23.33
N THR A 465 10.77 -24.44 23.90
CA THR A 465 9.71 -25.42 23.56
C THR A 465 8.57 -25.22 24.58
N ALA A 466 7.32 -25.57 24.24
CA ALA A 466 6.33 -26.05 25.22
C ALA A 466 5.50 -27.20 24.61
N PRO A 467 5.14 -28.25 25.39
CA PRO A 467 4.41 -29.40 24.90
C PRO A 467 2.88 -29.27 24.99
N LYS A 468 2.22 -30.17 24.25
CA LYS A 468 0.79 -30.38 24.01
C LYS A 468 -0.10 -30.40 25.27
N HIS A 469 -1.32 -29.87 25.13
CA HIS A 469 -2.56 -30.51 25.57
C HIS A 469 -3.76 -29.98 24.78
N ASP A 470 -4.76 -30.85 24.68
CA ASP A 470 -5.87 -30.91 23.73
C ASP A 470 -6.79 -29.67 23.73
N VAL A 471 -7.05 -29.14 22.54
CA VAL A 471 -8.18 -28.25 22.29
C VAL A 471 -9.28 -29.09 21.69
N VAL A 472 -10.37 -29.20 22.44
CA VAL A 472 -11.70 -29.53 21.92
C VAL A 472 -11.96 -28.65 20.70
N GLU A 473 -12.00 -29.27 19.52
CA GLU A 473 -12.45 -28.65 18.29
C GLU A 473 -13.85 -28.07 18.51
N VAL A 474 -13.96 -26.75 18.47
CA VAL A 474 -15.16 -26.11 17.95
C VAL A 474 -14.80 -25.70 16.53
N SER A 475 -15.17 -26.58 15.60
CA SER A 475 -15.25 -26.29 14.18
C SER A 475 -16.19 -25.09 13.96
N VAL A 476 -15.73 -24.11 13.19
CA VAL A 476 -16.65 -23.26 12.43
C VAL A 476 -16.44 -23.64 10.97
N GLU A 477 -17.29 -24.56 10.52
CA GLU A 477 -17.57 -24.78 9.11
C GLU A 477 -18.03 -23.49 8.43
N SER A 478 -17.88 -23.46 7.12
CA SER A 478 -18.41 -22.45 6.21
C SER A 478 -19.79 -21.93 6.62
N GLN A 479 -19.84 -20.73 7.21
CA GLN A 479 -21.09 -19.99 7.25
C GLN A 479 -21.35 -19.42 5.86
N THR A 480 -22.35 -20.03 5.24
CA THR A 480 -23.22 -19.42 4.24
C THR A 480 -23.44 -17.95 4.57
N THR A 481 -23.43 -17.08 3.56
CA THR A 481 -23.80 -15.66 3.65
C THR A 481 -25.26 -15.43 4.14
N SER A 482 -25.97 -16.47 4.56
CA SER A 482 -27.34 -16.48 5.08
C SER A 482 -27.48 -15.97 6.51
N ASP A 483 -26.42 -15.99 7.32
CA ASP A 483 -26.54 -15.78 8.77
C ASP A 483 -26.16 -14.37 9.23
N LEU A 484 -25.61 -13.52 8.36
CA LEU A 484 -25.20 -12.16 8.73
C LEU A 484 -26.39 -11.18 8.73
N PRO A 485 -26.36 -10.12 9.56
CA PRO A 485 -27.45 -9.16 9.61
C PRO A 485 -27.66 -8.45 8.25
N PRO A 486 -28.91 -8.28 7.76
CA PRO A 486 -29.16 -7.67 6.45
C PRO A 486 -28.54 -6.28 6.29
N GLU A 487 -28.54 -5.48 7.35
CA GLU A 487 -27.93 -4.16 7.33
C GLU A 487 -26.40 -4.22 7.26
N PHE A 488 -25.77 -5.19 7.92
CA PHE A 488 -24.35 -5.43 7.79
C PHE A 488 -23.98 -5.78 6.35
N LEU A 489 -24.72 -6.72 5.73
CA LEU A 489 -24.52 -7.09 4.33
C LEU A 489 -24.70 -5.89 3.40
N THR A 490 -25.71 -5.05 3.65
CA THR A 490 -25.95 -3.81 2.90
C THR A 490 -24.82 -2.79 3.07
N PHE A 491 -24.20 -2.73 4.25
CA PHE A 491 -23.08 -1.82 4.50
C PHE A 491 -21.78 -2.34 3.85
N THR A 492 -21.48 -3.63 3.98
CA THR A 492 -20.23 -4.21 3.46
C THR A 492 -20.27 -4.53 1.97
N SER A 493 -21.45 -4.52 1.34
CA SER A 493 -21.56 -4.70 -0.11
C SER A 493 -20.88 -3.56 -0.86
N PRO A 494 -20.36 -3.81 -2.08
CA PRO A 494 -19.86 -2.77 -2.96
C PRO A 494 -20.93 -1.68 -3.14
N GLN A 495 -20.62 -0.45 -2.70
CA GLN A 495 -21.50 0.70 -2.88
C GLN A 495 -21.14 1.32 -4.22
N VAL A 496 -22.03 1.17 -5.19
CA VAL A 496 -21.85 1.77 -6.52
C VAL A 496 -21.66 3.27 -6.35
N LEU A 497 -20.58 3.78 -6.93
CA LEU A 497 -20.30 5.20 -6.94
C LEU A 497 -21.41 5.92 -7.70
N PRO A 498 -21.95 7.04 -7.18
CA PRO A 498 -23.02 7.79 -7.85
C PRO A 498 -22.68 8.21 -9.29
N PHE A 499 -21.39 8.26 -9.63
CA PHE A 499 -20.85 8.65 -10.94
C PHE A 499 -20.12 7.50 -11.66
N GLY A 500 -20.33 6.24 -11.26
CA GLY A 500 -19.68 5.07 -11.86
C GLY A 500 -18.16 5.01 -11.60
N PHE A 501 -17.41 4.44 -12.54
CA PHE A 501 -15.97 4.18 -12.41
C PHE A 501 -15.15 5.44 -12.11
N ASN A 502 -14.43 5.42 -11.00
CA ASN A 502 -13.53 6.49 -10.59
C ASN A 502 -12.08 6.05 -10.78
N THR A 503 -11.38 6.71 -11.70
CA THR A 503 -9.99 6.39 -12.07
C THR A 503 -8.97 6.62 -10.95
N ASN A 504 -9.29 7.44 -9.93
CA ASN A 504 -8.42 7.59 -8.76
C ASN A 504 -8.53 6.39 -7.80
N PHE A 505 -9.66 5.66 -7.84
CA PHE A 505 -9.90 4.46 -7.04
C PHE A 505 -9.77 3.17 -7.83
N ASP A 506 -9.62 3.28 -9.16
CA ASP A 506 -9.64 2.16 -10.11
C ASP A 506 -10.86 1.24 -9.89
N SER A 507 -12.00 1.84 -9.53
CA SER A 507 -13.22 1.11 -9.16
C SER A 507 -14.47 1.97 -9.39
N ASP A 508 -15.57 1.34 -9.77
CA ASP A 508 -16.93 1.90 -9.85
C ASP A 508 -17.74 1.72 -8.58
N SER A 509 -17.13 1.09 -7.58
CA SER A 509 -17.73 0.85 -6.29
C SER A 509 -16.75 1.17 -5.17
N ILE A 510 -17.26 1.69 -4.06
CA ILE A 510 -16.50 1.81 -2.82
C ILE A 510 -16.92 0.66 -1.92
N LEU A 511 -15.93 -0.02 -1.35
CA LEU A 511 -16.12 -1.00 -0.30
C LEU A 511 -15.94 -0.29 1.05
N PRO A 512 -16.99 -0.20 1.89
CA PRO A 512 -16.82 0.35 3.22
C PRO A 512 -15.89 -0.53 4.05
N PRO A 513 -14.92 0.04 4.77
CA PRO A 513 -13.97 -0.74 5.54
C PRO A 513 -14.68 -1.31 6.78
N VAL A 514 -14.57 -2.63 6.96
CA VAL A 514 -14.98 -3.35 8.16
C VAL A 514 -13.95 -4.44 8.45
N GLY A 515 -13.59 -4.59 9.72
CA GLY A 515 -12.70 -5.66 10.14
C GLY A 515 -13.28 -7.04 9.78
N ARG A 516 -12.53 -7.85 9.03
CA ARG A 516 -12.87 -9.26 8.75
C ARG A 516 -13.31 -10.03 10.02
N PRO A 517 -12.72 -9.82 11.22
CA PRO A 517 -13.17 -10.51 12.42
C PRO A 517 -14.64 -10.26 12.79
N CYS A 518 -15.29 -9.18 12.34
CA CYS A 518 -16.73 -8.95 12.57
C CYS A 518 -17.58 -10.14 12.09
N THR A 519 -17.23 -10.76 10.96
CA THR A 519 -18.03 -11.85 10.38
C THR A 519 -17.90 -13.15 11.16
N LEU A 520 -16.94 -13.27 12.08
CA LEU A 520 -16.77 -14.43 12.94
C LEU A 520 -17.74 -14.43 14.14
N PHE A 521 -18.49 -13.35 14.34
CA PHE A 521 -19.40 -13.16 15.48
C PHE A 521 -20.82 -12.75 15.04
N PRO A 522 -21.49 -13.56 14.21
CA PRO A 522 -22.76 -13.21 13.57
C PRO A 522 -23.88 -12.92 14.59
N ASP A 523 -23.92 -13.60 15.73
CA ASP A 523 -24.98 -13.42 16.73
C ASP A 523 -24.85 -12.11 17.51
N GLU A 524 -23.65 -11.81 17.99
CA GLU A 524 -23.37 -10.53 18.64
C GLU A 524 -23.53 -9.37 17.66
N LEU A 525 -23.10 -9.56 16.42
CA LEU A 525 -23.29 -8.58 15.35
C LEU A 525 -24.78 -8.38 15.03
N ARG A 526 -25.61 -9.43 15.04
CA ARG A 526 -27.06 -9.33 14.84
C ARG A 526 -27.74 -8.56 15.96
N ARG A 527 -27.34 -8.82 17.20
CA ARG A 527 -27.84 -8.05 18.34
C ARG A 527 -27.41 -6.58 18.24
N TYR A 528 -26.17 -6.31 17.88
CA TYR A 528 -25.64 -4.95 17.71
C TYR A 528 -26.26 -4.23 16.50
N MET A 529 -26.64 -4.93 15.44
CA MET A 529 -27.33 -4.34 14.28
C MET A 529 -28.86 -4.36 14.44
N SER A 530 -29.40 -4.75 15.59
CA SER A 530 -30.84 -4.77 15.86
C SER A 530 -31.33 -3.38 16.25
N TYR A 531 -31.63 -2.55 15.25
CA TYR A 531 -32.19 -1.22 15.49
C TYR A 531 -33.12 -0.77 14.35
N LYS A 532 -33.93 0.25 14.62
CA LYS A 532 -34.74 0.90 13.59
C LYS A 532 -33.89 1.96 12.88
N VAL A 533 -33.71 1.82 11.56
CA VAL A 533 -33.10 2.86 10.72
C VAL A 533 -33.80 4.21 10.95
N ASN A 534 -33.01 5.27 11.13
CA ASN A 534 -33.44 6.62 11.52
C ASN A 534 -34.08 6.73 12.92
N GLY A 535 -34.10 5.65 13.71
CA GLY A 535 -34.53 5.64 15.11
C GLY A 535 -33.38 5.87 16.09
N SER A 536 -33.64 5.66 17.38
CA SER A 536 -32.61 5.72 18.43
C SER A 536 -31.74 4.45 18.42
N CYS A 537 -30.44 4.60 18.67
CA CYS A 537 -29.56 3.47 18.88
C CYS A 537 -29.90 2.75 20.18
N PRO A 538 -29.89 1.40 20.21
CA PRO A 538 -29.96 0.64 21.45
C PRO A 538 -28.84 1.04 22.40
N ASP A 539 -29.14 0.92 23.68
CA ASP A 539 -28.19 1.14 24.76
C ASP A 539 -27.41 -0.15 25.05
N ASP A 540 -26.38 -0.40 24.23
CA ASP A 540 -25.62 -1.64 24.22
C ASP A 540 -24.11 -1.41 24.11
N GLU A 541 -23.62 -0.41 24.84
CA GLU A 541 -22.21 -0.01 24.86
C GLU A 541 -21.24 -1.14 25.22
N LEU A 542 -21.62 -2.03 26.16
CA LEU A 542 -20.82 -3.22 26.49
C LEU A 542 -20.69 -4.18 25.30
N LEU A 543 -21.75 -4.33 24.49
CA LEU A 543 -21.73 -5.16 23.29
C LEU A 543 -20.85 -4.53 22.21
N ALA A 544 -20.96 -3.21 22.02
CA ALA A 544 -20.09 -2.45 21.11
C ALA A 544 -18.61 -2.64 21.48
N GLN A 545 -18.28 -2.49 22.77
CA GLN A 545 -16.92 -2.69 23.27
C GLN A 545 -16.42 -4.12 23.07
N LYS A 546 -17.26 -5.12 23.33
CA LYS A 546 -16.92 -6.53 23.10
C LYS A 546 -16.61 -6.81 21.63
N LEU A 547 -17.36 -6.22 20.71
CA LEU A 547 -17.12 -6.34 19.26
C LEU A 547 -15.81 -5.66 18.85
N LEU A 548 -15.50 -4.46 19.37
CA LEU A 548 -14.22 -3.78 19.12
C LEU A 548 -13.03 -4.65 19.54
N LEU A 549 -13.06 -5.18 20.78
CA LEU A 549 -11.99 -6.06 21.31
C LEU A 549 -11.86 -7.39 20.55
N LYS A 550 -12.91 -7.80 19.85
CA LYS A 550 -12.93 -8.96 18.95
C LYS A 550 -12.42 -8.63 17.53
N GLY A 551 -11.92 -7.41 17.29
CA GLY A 551 -11.40 -6.96 16.00
C GLY A 551 -12.46 -6.45 15.03
N CYS A 552 -13.66 -6.12 15.51
CA CYS A 552 -14.73 -5.56 14.70
C CYS A 552 -14.61 -4.03 14.59
N GLU A 553 -13.51 -3.58 13.98
CA GLU A 553 -13.16 -2.16 13.84
C GLU A 553 -13.05 -1.76 12.35
N PRO A 554 -13.68 -0.66 11.90
CA PRO A 554 -14.66 0.15 12.63
C PRO A 554 -16.00 -0.60 12.84
N LEU A 555 -16.76 -0.21 13.86
CA LEU A 555 -18.10 -0.77 14.10
C LEU A 555 -19.07 -0.39 12.95
N PRO A 556 -19.93 -1.33 12.50
CA PRO A 556 -20.73 -1.13 11.28
C PRO A 556 -22.02 -0.29 11.45
N ARG A 557 -22.52 -0.10 12.68
CA ARG A 557 -23.76 0.67 12.97
C ARG A 557 -23.58 2.15 12.62
N ARG A 558 -24.38 2.67 11.68
CA ARG A 558 -24.30 4.08 11.24
C ARG A 558 -25.65 4.78 11.02
N ARG A 559 -26.78 4.05 11.09
CA ARG A 559 -28.10 4.54 10.65
C ARG A 559 -29.10 4.72 11.80
N CYS A 560 -28.62 4.90 13.03
CA CYS A 560 -29.42 5.27 14.18
C CYS A 560 -28.85 6.53 14.84
N ARG A 561 -29.68 7.21 15.63
CA ARG A 561 -29.29 8.41 16.41
C ARG A 561 -28.81 7.95 17.79
N PRO A 562 -27.58 8.30 18.22
CA PRO A 562 -27.10 7.97 19.56
C PRO A 562 -28.09 8.42 20.63
N ALA A 563 -28.26 7.62 21.69
CA ALA A 563 -29.09 8.01 22.81
C ALA A 563 -28.50 9.26 23.50
N ALA A 564 -29.32 10.28 23.70
CA ALA A 564 -28.97 11.44 24.51
C ALA A 564 -29.48 11.23 25.95
N PRO A 565 -28.73 11.68 26.98
CA PRO A 565 -29.25 11.73 28.34
C PRO A 565 -30.53 12.59 28.41
N MET A 566 -31.52 12.17 29.20
CA MET A 566 -32.81 12.89 29.30
C MET A 566 -32.66 14.33 29.81
N GLU A 567 -31.68 14.58 30.68
CA GLU A 567 -31.41 15.88 31.31
C GLU A 567 -29.98 16.35 30.99
N TYR A 568 -29.61 16.31 29.71
CA TYR A 568 -28.26 16.70 29.30
C TYR A 568 -27.93 18.14 29.72
N VAL A 569 -26.80 18.31 30.39
CA VAL A 569 -26.23 19.60 30.79
C VAL A 569 -24.96 19.83 29.99
N GLU A 570 -24.84 21.03 29.41
CA GLU A 570 -23.63 21.40 28.67
C GLU A 570 -22.38 21.37 29.59
N PRO A 571 -21.22 20.93 29.09
CA PRO A 571 -19.99 20.92 29.88
C PRO A 571 -19.56 22.33 30.29
N TYR A 572 -18.77 22.42 31.37
CA TYR A 572 -18.19 23.69 31.80
C TYR A 572 -17.36 24.34 30.67
N PRO A 573 -17.36 25.68 30.55
CA PRO A 573 -16.54 26.37 29.57
C PRO A 573 -15.05 26.16 29.85
N LEU A 574 -14.23 26.26 28.81
CA LEU A 574 -12.78 26.25 28.95
C LEU A 574 -12.30 27.53 29.66
N PRO A 575 -11.32 27.47 30.57
CA PRO A 575 -10.57 26.28 31.00
C PRO A 575 -11.17 25.55 32.22
N ALA A 576 -12.30 26.00 32.76
CA ALA A 576 -12.88 25.43 33.98
C ALA A 576 -13.17 23.92 33.86
N SER A 577 -13.58 23.46 32.68
CA SER A 577 -13.78 22.02 32.41
C SER A 577 -12.53 21.17 32.50
N TYR A 578 -11.32 21.73 32.51
CA TYR A 578 -10.09 20.94 32.65
C TYR A 578 -10.02 20.18 33.97
N TRP A 579 -10.51 20.80 35.05
CA TRP A 579 -10.36 20.30 36.41
C TRP A 579 -11.69 20.25 37.17
N SER A 580 -12.81 20.22 36.44
CA SER A 580 -14.15 20.11 37.01
C SER A 580 -14.80 18.80 36.58
N THR A 581 -15.31 18.04 37.54
CA THR A 581 -16.11 16.83 37.27
C THR A 581 -17.44 17.26 36.62
N PRO A 582 -17.80 16.73 35.43
CA PRO A 582 -19.05 17.06 34.75
C PRO A 582 -20.27 16.52 35.52
N SER A 583 -21.46 17.03 35.18
CA SER A 583 -22.73 16.56 35.76
C SER A 583 -22.92 15.07 35.54
N ASP A 584 -23.49 14.35 36.52
CA ASP A 584 -23.91 12.95 36.33
C ASP A 584 -24.89 12.79 35.17
N SER A 585 -25.68 13.83 34.85
CA SER A 585 -26.61 13.81 33.72
C SER A 585 -25.93 13.86 32.33
N SER A 586 -24.61 14.00 32.26
CA SER A 586 -23.85 14.00 31.00
C SER A 586 -23.63 12.59 30.40
N VAL A 587 -23.94 11.53 31.16
CA VAL A 587 -23.65 10.14 30.80
C VAL A 587 -24.90 9.27 30.86
N VAL A 588 -24.99 8.30 29.95
CA VAL A 588 -25.94 7.19 30.05
C VAL A 588 -25.30 6.08 30.90
N TRP A 589 -25.79 5.88 32.12
CA TRP A 589 -25.12 5.05 33.14
C TRP A 589 -25.44 3.55 33.10
N THR A 590 -26.34 3.14 32.23
CA THR A 590 -26.88 1.76 32.16
C THR A 590 -25.79 0.69 32.03
N ALA A 591 -24.79 0.93 31.17
CA ALA A 591 -23.70 0.02 30.87
C ALA A 591 -22.67 -0.15 32.00
N TYR A 592 -22.65 0.74 33.00
CA TYR A 592 -21.61 0.79 34.02
C TYR A 592 -22.09 0.30 35.38
N THR A 593 -21.17 -0.28 36.17
CA THR A 593 -21.50 -0.68 37.55
C THR A 593 -21.80 0.53 38.44
N CYS A 594 -21.02 1.61 38.30
CA CYS A 594 -21.29 2.89 38.93
C CYS A 594 -22.38 3.66 38.18
N LYS A 595 -23.20 4.41 38.92
CA LYS A 595 -24.33 5.19 38.39
C LYS A 595 -24.15 6.72 38.52
N ASN A 596 -23.00 7.15 39.00
CA ASN A 596 -22.59 8.55 39.12
C ASN A 596 -21.06 8.64 39.25
N TYR A 597 -20.50 9.84 39.07
CA TYR A 597 -19.07 10.08 39.23
C TYR A 597 -18.59 9.90 40.68
N SER A 598 -19.44 10.20 41.66
CA SER A 598 -19.11 9.97 43.08
C SER A 598 -18.79 8.50 43.37
N CYS A 599 -19.50 7.56 42.75
CA CYS A 599 -19.20 6.13 42.84
C CYS A 599 -17.85 5.79 42.20
N LEU A 600 -17.54 6.37 41.04
CA LEU A 600 -16.27 6.14 40.34
C LEU A 600 -15.08 6.67 41.14
N ILE A 601 -15.20 7.87 41.70
CA ILE A 601 -14.20 8.48 42.59
C ILE A 601 -13.92 7.59 43.79
N ASN A 602 -14.98 7.04 44.42
CA ASN A 602 -14.85 6.21 45.61
C ASN A 602 -14.55 4.72 45.31
N ARG A 603 -14.38 4.34 44.04
CA ARG A 603 -14.25 2.93 43.61
C ARG A 603 -13.07 2.23 44.27
N LYS A 604 -11.93 2.92 44.40
CA LYS A 604 -10.71 2.40 45.07
C LYS A 604 -10.96 1.86 46.47
N HIS A 605 -11.92 2.43 47.21
CA HIS A 605 -12.24 2.04 48.58
C HIS A 605 -13.26 0.90 48.65
N ASN A 606 -14.11 0.76 47.62
CA ASN A 606 -15.33 -0.05 47.69
C ASN A 606 -15.32 -1.32 46.82
N GLN A 607 -14.42 -1.45 45.84
CA GLN A 607 -14.38 -2.62 44.94
C GLN A 607 -13.01 -3.33 44.95
N LYS A 608 -13.05 -4.66 45.11
CA LYS A 608 -11.91 -5.57 44.90
C LYS A 608 -11.99 -6.12 43.47
N GLY A 609 -11.13 -5.62 42.57
CA GLY A 609 -11.12 -6.03 41.16
C GLY A 609 -9.97 -5.42 40.35
N PHE A 610 -9.86 -5.85 39.08
CA PHE A 610 -9.00 -5.28 38.05
C PHE A 610 -9.82 -4.26 37.24
N ASP A 611 -9.96 -3.05 37.79
CA ASP A 611 -10.49 -1.91 37.03
C ASP A 611 -9.31 -1.12 36.47
N ASP A 612 -9.39 -0.77 35.20
CA ASP A 612 -8.46 0.16 34.57
C ASP A 612 -8.67 1.52 35.26
N CYS A 613 -7.66 1.97 35.99
CA CYS A 613 -7.65 3.25 36.70
C CYS A 613 -8.70 3.40 37.84
N LYS A 614 -8.30 3.05 39.08
CA LYS A 614 -9.19 2.97 40.26
C LYS A 614 -9.58 4.31 40.90
N ASP A 615 -8.80 5.36 40.69
CA ASP A 615 -8.95 6.67 41.33
C ASP A 615 -8.80 7.87 40.38
N CYS A 616 -8.66 7.68 39.06
CA CYS A 616 -8.46 8.82 38.16
C CYS A 616 -9.68 9.69 37.88
N PHE A 617 -10.89 9.28 38.27
CA PHE A 617 -12.03 10.19 38.20
C PHE A 617 -11.98 11.26 39.31
N ASP A 618 -11.09 11.09 40.30
CA ASP A 618 -10.82 12.10 41.33
C ASP A 618 -9.83 13.16 40.80
N LEU A 619 -10.38 14.21 40.20
CA LEU A 619 -9.60 15.33 39.66
C LEU A 619 -8.97 16.21 40.75
N ASP A 620 -9.44 16.13 41.99
CA ASP A 620 -8.87 16.87 43.13
C ASP A 620 -7.83 16.06 43.92
N GLY A 621 -7.79 14.75 43.70
CA GLY A 621 -6.83 13.81 44.27
C GLY A 621 -5.51 13.69 43.48
N PRO A 622 -4.95 12.48 43.35
CA PRO A 622 -3.62 12.25 42.75
C PRO A 622 -3.45 12.79 41.31
N GLU A 623 -4.54 12.82 40.53
CA GLU A 623 -4.53 13.34 39.16
C GLU A 623 -4.14 14.82 39.08
N LYS A 624 -4.53 15.61 40.09
CA LYS A 624 -4.21 17.04 40.19
C LYS A 624 -2.72 17.34 40.24
N THR A 625 -1.91 16.36 40.64
CA THR A 625 -0.44 16.50 40.75
C THR A 625 0.32 15.70 39.70
N ARG A 626 -0.36 14.86 38.92
CA ARG A 626 0.27 13.96 37.94
C ARG A 626 1.04 14.76 36.88
N TRP A 627 2.31 14.39 36.69
CA TRP A 627 3.32 15.03 35.83
C TRP A 627 3.64 16.52 36.11
N ALA A 628 3.17 17.09 37.22
CA ALA A 628 3.40 18.50 37.58
C ALA A 628 4.79 18.76 38.21
N GLY A 629 5.49 17.73 38.67
CA GLY A 629 6.82 17.83 39.26
C GLY A 629 7.51 16.46 39.32
N SER A 630 8.82 16.45 39.50
CA SER A 630 9.61 15.21 39.68
C SER A 630 9.35 14.64 41.07
N ILE A 631 8.57 13.56 41.15
CA ILE A 631 8.46 12.76 42.38
C ILE A 631 9.79 12.00 42.49
N GLY A 632 10.49 12.11 43.62
CA GLY A 632 11.92 11.78 43.78
C GLY A 632 12.35 10.30 43.62
N GLY A 633 11.75 9.53 42.71
CA GLY A 633 12.01 8.11 42.45
C GLY A 633 12.70 7.79 41.11
N GLY A 634 13.04 8.79 40.29
CA GLY A 634 13.83 8.64 39.04
C GLY A 634 13.09 8.04 37.83
N LEU A 635 12.01 7.27 38.04
CA LEU A 635 11.16 6.70 36.98
C LEU A 635 10.19 7.71 36.36
N ASP A 636 9.80 8.73 37.11
CA ASP A 636 8.83 9.75 36.68
C ASP A 636 9.52 10.84 35.87
N PHE A 637 9.01 11.11 34.66
CA PHE A 637 9.42 12.27 33.88
C PHE A 637 8.33 13.33 33.99
N SER A 638 8.71 14.54 34.41
CA SER A 638 7.75 15.66 34.36
C SER A 638 7.55 16.10 32.91
N ILE A 639 6.38 16.69 32.62
CA ILE A 639 6.11 17.22 31.27
C ILE A 639 7.14 18.28 30.88
N ASP A 640 7.52 19.15 31.82
CA ASP A 640 8.50 20.20 31.55
C ASP A 640 9.89 19.63 31.25
N GLU A 641 10.32 18.56 31.93
CA GLU A 641 11.56 17.84 31.58
C GLU A 641 11.52 17.27 30.16
N VAL A 642 10.42 16.64 29.77
CA VAL A 642 10.29 16.03 28.43
C VAL A 642 10.26 17.11 27.35
N LEU A 643 9.52 18.20 27.57
CA LEU A 643 9.46 19.31 26.62
C LEU A 643 10.79 20.03 26.48
N ALA A 644 11.60 20.11 27.55
CA ALA A 644 12.92 20.75 27.54
C ALA A 644 13.97 20.02 26.67
N VAL A 645 13.75 18.75 26.32
CA VAL A 645 14.61 18.01 25.37
C VAL A 645 14.57 18.63 23.97
N LYS A 646 13.50 19.36 23.65
CA LYS A 646 13.35 20.02 22.36
C LYS A 646 13.34 21.54 22.52
N ARG A 647 13.58 22.22 21.40
CA ARG A 647 13.45 23.67 21.36
C ARG A 647 12.00 24.06 21.68
N PRO A 648 11.77 25.12 22.48
CA PRO A 648 10.41 25.57 22.79
C PRO A 648 9.56 25.75 21.51
N GLY A 649 8.31 25.28 21.55
CA GLY A 649 7.37 25.39 20.43
C GLY A 649 7.51 24.34 19.32
N THR A 650 8.45 23.39 19.39
CA THR A 650 8.55 22.32 18.37
C THR A 650 7.51 21.22 18.55
N ILE A 651 7.18 20.88 19.80
CA ILE A 651 6.14 19.89 20.14
C ILE A 651 4.81 20.63 20.21
N ARG A 652 3.90 20.33 19.28
CA ARG A 652 2.64 21.07 19.12
C ARG A 652 1.43 20.16 19.04
N ILE A 653 1.61 18.97 18.47
CA ILE A 653 0.54 17.98 18.30
C ILE A 653 1.01 16.58 18.68
N GLY A 654 0.14 15.81 19.31
CA GLY A 654 0.48 14.47 19.73
C GLY A 654 -0.72 13.55 19.98
N LEU A 655 -0.39 12.34 20.38
CA LEU A 655 -1.33 11.28 20.72
C LEU A 655 -0.99 10.72 22.10
N ASP A 656 -2.02 10.45 22.90
CA ASP A 656 -1.90 9.79 24.19
C ASP A 656 -2.65 8.45 24.13
N ILE A 657 -1.91 7.35 24.18
CA ILE A 657 -2.45 5.99 24.06
C ILE A 657 -2.81 5.50 25.46
N GLY A 658 -4.11 5.26 25.68
CA GLY A 658 -4.66 4.84 26.98
C GLY A 658 -4.64 5.94 28.02
N GLY A 659 -5.05 7.15 27.65
CA GLY A 659 -4.94 8.35 28.48
C GLY A 659 -5.80 8.38 29.75
N GLY A 660 -6.55 7.31 30.06
CA GLY A 660 -7.50 7.25 31.17
C GLY A 660 -8.53 8.38 31.07
N VAL A 661 -8.49 9.33 32.00
CA VAL A 661 -9.37 10.51 32.00
C VAL A 661 -8.82 11.71 31.19
N ALA A 662 -7.73 11.52 30.43
CA ALA A 662 -7.02 12.52 29.63
C ALA A 662 -6.27 13.62 30.40
N THR A 663 -5.79 13.32 31.62
CA THR A 663 -5.01 14.29 32.40
C THR A 663 -3.73 14.72 31.67
N PHE A 664 -3.00 13.80 31.04
CA PHE A 664 -1.82 14.15 30.23
C PHE A 664 -2.17 15.16 29.12
N ALA A 665 -3.24 14.90 28.37
CA ALA A 665 -3.70 15.80 27.31
C ALA A 665 -4.04 17.21 27.83
N ILE A 666 -4.68 17.31 29.00
CA ILE A 666 -5.00 18.58 29.67
C ILE A 666 -3.73 19.34 30.04
N ARG A 667 -2.75 18.67 30.65
CA ARG A 667 -1.46 19.29 31.02
C ARG A 667 -0.68 19.81 29.82
N MET A 668 -0.73 19.08 28.72
CA MET A 668 -0.13 19.48 27.45
C MET A 668 -0.89 20.68 26.87
N ARG A 669 -2.22 20.71 26.99
CA ARG A 669 -3.06 21.82 26.53
C ARG A 669 -2.85 23.11 27.32
N GLU A 670 -2.61 23.05 28.63
CA GLU A 670 -2.18 24.20 29.44
C GLU A 670 -0.90 24.85 28.89
N ARG A 671 -0.11 24.10 28.11
CA ARG A 671 1.11 24.55 27.41
C ARG A 671 0.88 24.80 25.91
N ASN A 672 -0.38 24.94 25.48
CA ASN A 672 -0.80 25.12 24.08
C ASN A 672 -0.43 23.95 23.14
N ILE A 673 -0.32 22.73 23.67
CA ILE A 673 -0.05 21.52 22.86
C ILE A 673 -1.35 20.73 22.72
N THR A 674 -1.70 20.37 21.49
CA THR A 674 -2.94 19.61 21.21
C THR A 674 -2.66 18.12 21.25
N ILE A 675 -3.29 17.42 22.19
CA ILE A 675 -3.19 15.97 22.31
C ILE A 675 -4.56 15.35 22.02
N VAL A 676 -4.55 14.33 21.17
CA VAL A 676 -5.68 13.42 20.98
C VAL A 676 -5.47 12.22 21.89
N THR A 677 -6.48 11.76 22.61
CA THR A 677 -6.38 10.64 23.57
C THR A 677 -7.10 9.42 23.02
N THR A 678 -6.51 8.24 23.07
CA THR A 678 -7.26 6.98 22.89
C THR A 678 -7.75 6.47 24.24
N SER A 679 -8.98 5.98 24.29
CA SER A 679 -9.53 5.38 25.51
C SER A 679 -10.62 4.37 25.19
N MET A 680 -10.76 3.34 26.02
CA MET A 680 -11.92 2.44 26.03
C MET A 680 -12.79 2.70 27.26
N ASN A 681 -14.07 2.31 27.22
CA ASN A 681 -15.01 2.53 28.33
C ASN A 681 -15.07 1.33 29.29
N LEU A 682 -13.90 0.92 29.80
CA LEU A 682 -13.74 -0.24 30.67
C LEU A 682 -14.38 0.00 32.05
N ASN A 683 -15.67 -0.34 32.18
CA ASN A 683 -16.45 -0.17 33.42
C ASN A 683 -16.49 1.30 33.91
N GLY A 684 -16.34 2.27 32.99
CA GLY A 684 -16.44 3.69 33.25
C GLY A 684 -16.59 4.50 31.95
N PRO A 685 -17.26 5.67 31.99
CA PRO A 685 -17.57 6.48 30.81
C PRO A 685 -16.40 7.38 30.38
N PHE A 686 -15.21 6.79 30.20
CA PHE A 686 -13.98 7.55 29.94
C PHE A 686 -14.09 8.49 28.74
N ASN A 687 -14.59 8.01 27.60
CA ASN A 687 -14.68 8.84 26.38
C ASN A 687 -15.60 10.06 26.58
N THR A 688 -16.76 9.90 27.23
CA THR A 688 -17.66 11.03 27.53
C THR A 688 -17.06 12.00 28.54
N PHE A 689 -16.34 11.48 29.54
CA PHE A 689 -15.63 12.30 30.52
C PHE A 689 -14.53 13.14 29.85
N ILE A 690 -13.69 12.52 29.01
CA ILE A 690 -12.63 13.18 28.25
C ILE A 690 -13.21 14.28 27.35
N ALA A 691 -14.28 13.98 26.61
CA ALA A 691 -14.95 14.95 25.75
C ALA A 691 -15.50 16.16 26.54
N SER A 692 -16.06 15.92 27.73
CA SER A 692 -16.59 16.98 28.60
C SER A 692 -15.49 17.90 29.15
N ARG A 693 -14.24 17.44 29.20
CA ARG A 693 -13.06 18.27 29.53
C ARG A 693 -12.52 19.04 28.32
N GLY A 694 -13.19 18.94 27.17
CA GLY A 694 -12.83 19.60 25.92
C GLY A 694 -11.72 18.91 25.13
N VAL A 695 -11.30 17.69 25.51
CA VAL A 695 -10.27 16.91 24.82
C VAL A 695 -10.92 15.98 23.79
N VAL A 696 -10.22 15.62 22.72
CA VAL A 696 -10.73 14.71 21.68
C VAL A 696 -10.40 13.25 22.05
N PRO A 697 -11.40 12.43 22.43
CA PRO A 697 -11.21 11.00 22.61
C PRO A 697 -11.34 10.23 21.29
N LEU A 698 -10.49 9.23 21.07
CA LEU A 698 -10.60 8.24 20.01
C LEU A 698 -10.96 6.89 20.63
N TYR A 699 -12.16 6.41 20.30
CA TYR A 699 -12.64 5.10 20.73
C TYR A 699 -12.12 4.01 19.80
N ILE A 700 -10.90 3.54 20.07
CA ILE A 700 -10.19 2.50 19.30
C ILE A 700 -9.48 1.54 20.24
N SER A 701 -9.37 0.26 19.85
CA SER A 701 -8.54 -0.70 20.56
C SER A 701 -7.05 -0.55 20.21
N ILE A 702 -6.16 -1.12 21.03
CA ILE A 702 -4.72 -1.20 20.73
C ILE A 702 -4.39 -2.04 19.48
N SER A 703 -5.35 -2.84 18.99
CA SER A 703 -5.15 -3.71 17.84
C SER A 703 -5.43 -3.01 16.51
N GLN A 704 -6.13 -1.87 16.57
CA GLN A 704 -6.41 -1.05 15.40
C GLN A 704 -5.18 -0.24 15.02
N ARG A 705 -4.90 -0.18 13.71
CA ARG A 705 -3.92 0.75 13.17
C ARG A 705 -4.35 2.19 13.45
N LEU A 706 -3.46 2.99 14.03
CA LEU A 706 -3.66 4.38 14.40
C LEU A 706 -4.14 5.21 13.20
N PRO A 707 -5.29 5.92 13.30
CA PRO A 707 -5.96 6.58 12.18
C PRO A 707 -5.33 7.94 11.82
N PHE A 708 -3.99 8.02 11.84
CA PHE A 708 -3.22 9.20 11.47
C PHE A 708 -2.39 8.93 10.22
N PHE A 709 -2.13 9.95 9.41
CA PHE A 709 -1.18 9.87 8.31
C PHE A 709 0.26 9.65 8.84
N ASP A 710 1.12 9.16 7.97
CA ASP A 710 2.54 8.98 8.27
C ASP A 710 3.19 10.34 8.56
N ASN A 711 4.08 10.39 9.56
CA ASN A 711 4.81 11.60 9.96
C ASN A 711 3.89 12.79 10.31
N THR A 712 2.85 12.53 11.09
CA THR A 712 1.87 13.56 11.51
C THR A 712 2.20 14.16 12.87
N LEU A 713 2.63 13.38 13.85
CA LEU A 713 2.68 13.79 15.25
C LEU A 713 4.09 14.20 15.71
N ASP A 714 4.17 15.15 16.64
CA ASP A 714 5.44 15.57 17.24
C ASP A 714 5.77 14.73 18.49
N ILE A 715 4.74 14.22 19.18
CA ILE A 715 4.89 13.34 20.35
C ILE A 715 3.80 12.25 20.39
N VAL A 716 4.17 11.06 20.82
CA VAL A 716 3.25 10.00 21.22
C VAL A 716 3.59 9.63 22.66
N HIS A 717 2.59 9.64 23.53
CA HIS A 717 2.70 9.25 24.92
C HIS A 717 1.89 7.98 25.15
N SER A 718 2.34 7.12 26.06
CA SER A 718 1.52 6.04 26.59
C SER A 718 1.93 5.70 28.01
N MET A 719 0.95 5.44 28.87
CA MET A 719 1.18 5.05 30.25
C MET A 719 0.34 3.85 30.65
N HIS A 720 0.96 2.83 31.25
CA HIS A 720 0.37 1.60 31.80
C HIS A 720 -0.39 0.68 30.82
N VAL A 721 -1.08 1.22 29.81
CA VAL A 721 -1.84 0.44 28.83
C VAL A 721 -0.93 -0.43 27.98
N LEU A 722 0.25 0.06 27.60
CA LEU A 722 1.25 -0.74 26.89
C LEU A 722 2.12 -1.44 27.91
N SER A 723 1.93 -2.75 28.04
CA SER A 723 2.59 -3.60 29.04
C SER A 723 2.59 -5.06 28.59
N ASN A 724 3.10 -5.95 29.44
CA ASN A 724 3.29 -7.38 29.13
C ASN A 724 2.01 -8.21 28.88
N TRP A 725 0.82 -7.65 29.11
CA TRP A 725 -0.44 -8.33 28.76
C TRP A 725 -0.71 -8.36 27.25
N ILE A 726 -0.03 -7.48 26.49
CA ILE A 726 -0.14 -7.42 25.03
C ILE A 726 0.78 -8.47 24.41
N PRO A 727 0.28 -9.33 23.49
CA PRO A 727 1.13 -10.26 22.76
C PRO A 727 2.28 -9.54 22.04
N THR A 728 3.49 -10.07 22.13
CA THR A 728 4.72 -9.42 21.63
C THR A 728 4.64 -9.04 20.16
N THR A 729 4.08 -9.90 19.32
CA THR A 729 3.85 -9.61 17.90
C THR A 729 2.94 -8.40 17.69
N LEU A 730 1.87 -8.28 18.47
CA LEU A 730 0.95 -7.15 18.39
C LEU A 730 1.60 -5.86 18.89
N LEU A 731 2.35 -5.94 19.99
CA LEU A 731 3.11 -4.82 20.53
C LEU A 731 4.16 -4.32 19.52
N HIS A 732 4.81 -5.23 18.81
CA HIS A 732 5.77 -4.91 17.75
C HIS A 732 5.11 -4.14 16.58
N PHE A 733 3.94 -4.59 16.11
CA PHE A 733 3.16 -3.84 15.12
C PHE A 733 2.76 -2.46 15.62
N LEU A 734 2.31 -2.35 16.87
CA LEU A 734 1.93 -1.08 17.47
C LEU A 734 3.12 -0.11 17.55
N PHE A 735 4.30 -0.57 17.95
CA PHE A 735 5.49 0.29 17.99
C PHE A 735 5.94 0.76 16.60
N PHE A 736 5.83 -0.09 15.57
CA PHE A 736 6.03 0.38 14.19
C PHE A 736 4.98 1.41 13.76
N ASP A 737 3.75 1.27 14.23
CA ASP A 737 2.69 2.21 13.94
C ASP A 737 2.91 3.57 14.65
N ILE A 738 3.40 3.54 15.88
CA ILE A 738 3.88 4.73 16.62
C ILE A 738 5.04 5.39 15.86
N TYR A 739 6.04 4.61 15.44
CA TYR A 739 7.16 5.11 14.64
C TYR A 739 6.68 5.73 13.32
N ARG A 740 5.67 5.15 12.67
CA ARG A 740 5.08 5.65 11.44
C ARG A 740 4.41 7.01 11.62
N VAL A 741 3.58 7.17 12.66
CA VAL A 741 2.84 8.42 12.88
C VAL A 741 3.71 9.56 13.39
N LEU A 742 4.83 9.28 14.04
CA LEU A 742 5.79 10.30 14.48
C LEU A 742 6.54 10.93 13.31
N ARG A 743 6.74 12.25 13.35
CA ARG A 743 7.62 12.99 12.43
C ARG A 743 9.09 12.65 12.68
N PRO A 744 9.98 12.85 11.70
CA PRO A 744 11.42 12.87 11.97
C PRO A 744 11.76 13.85 13.10
N GLY A 745 12.46 13.38 14.13
CA GLY A 745 12.75 14.12 15.37
C GLY A 745 11.62 14.13 16.41
N GLY A 746 10.49 13.48 16.13
CA GLY A 746 9.38 13.32 17.06
C GLY A 746 9.68 12.35 18.19
N LEU A 747 8.99 12.51 19.32
CA LEU A 747 9.25 11.79 20.56
C LEU A 747 8.21 10.70 20.82
N PHE A 748 8.66 9.49 21.18
CA PHE A 748 7.84 8.50 21.84
C PHE A 748 8.18 8.47 23.31
N TRP A 749 7.24 8.87 24.15
CA TRP A 749 7.33 8.77 25.61
C TRP A 749 6.55 7.55 26.07
N LEU A 750 7.30 6.49 26.41
CA LEU A 750 6.79 5.28 27.02
C LEU A 750 6.92 5.41 28.53
N ASP A 751 5.81 5.66 29.21
CA ASP A 751 5.77 5.94 30.64
C ASP A 751 5.34 4.70 31.43
N HIS A 752 6.17 4.23 32.37
CA HIS A 752 5.83 3.10 33.25
C HIS A 752 5.30 1.85 32.53
N PHE A 753 5.96 1.42 31.45
CA PHE A 753 5.74 0.11 30.84
C PHE A 753 6.10 -0.98 31.85
N PHE A 754 5.17 -1.88 32.18
CA PHE A 754 5.46 -2.93 33.16
C PHE A 754 5.64 -4.31 32.51
N CYS A 755 6.61 -5.06 33.04
CA CYS A 755 6.86 -6.45 32.67
C CYS A 755 7.60 -7.18 33.81
N VAL A 756 7.75 -8.50 33.69
CA VAL A 756 8.60 -9.27 34.59
C VAL A 756 10.08 -8.99 34.25
N GLY A 757 10.95 -8.84 35.25
CA GLY A 757 12.34 -8.41 35.04
C GLY A 757 13.11 -9.23 34.00
N GLU A 758 12.97 -10.56 34.00
CA GLU A 758 13.61 -11.43 33.00
C GLU A 758 13.13 -11.14 31.56
N GLN A 759 11.85 -10.76 31.39
CA GLN A 759 11.28 -10.44 30.08
C GLN A 759 11.76 -9.07 29.58
N LEU A 760 12.07 -8.13 30.47
CA LEU A 760 12.51 -6.79 30.06
C LEU A 760 13.76 -6.89 29.18
N GLU A 761 14.78 -7.59 29.65
CA GLU A 761 16.06 -7.71 28.95
C GLU A 761 16.00 -8.68 27.75
N LYS A 762 15.30 -9.83 27.91
CA LYS A 762 15.28 -10.88 26.88
C LYS A 762 14.30 -10.63 25.74
N VAL A 763 13.24 -9.86 25.99
CA VAL A 763 12.11 -9.72 25.06
C VAL A 763 11.85 -8.26 24.71
N TYR A 764 11.55 -7.42 25.69
CA TYR A 764 11.01 -6.08 25.42
C TYR A 764 12.08 -5.08 24.99
N MET A 765 13.28 -5.13 25.57
CA MET A 765 14.42 -4.29 25.15
C MET A 765 14.83 -4.55 23.69
N PRO A 766 15.10 -5.81 23.27
CA PRO A 766 15.38 -6.11 21.86
C PRO A 766 14.25 -5.70 20.92
N LEU A 767 13.00 -5.86 21.35
CA LEU A 767 11.82 -5.51 20.58
C LEU A 767 11.65 -3.98 20.40
N ILE A 768 11.99 -3.17 21.40
CA ILE A 768 12.00 -1.71 21.28
C ILE A 768 13.17 -1.26 20.40
N ASP A 769 14.34 -1.88 20.58
CA ASP A 769 15.55 -1.56 19.82
C ASP A 769 15.41 -1.88 18.33
N SER A 770 14.70 -2.96 17.98
CA SER A 770 14.46 -3.34 16.58
C SER A 770 13.61 -2.35 15.78
N ILE A 771 12.93 -1.41 16.44
CA ILE A 771 12.11 -0.38 15.76
C ILE A 771 12.99 0.74 15.17
N GLY A 772 14.18 0.98 15.73
CA GLY A 772 15.11 2.01 15.24
C GLY A 772 14.90 3.41 15.82
N PHE A 773 14.39 3.53 17.05
CA PHE A 773 14.41 4.79 17.80
C PHE A 773 15.80 5.08 18.41
N SER A 774 16.14 6.36 18.53
CA SER A 774 17.27 6.81 19.35
C SER A 774 16.84 6.96 20.82
N LYS A 775 17.59 6.39 21.77
CA LYS A 775 17.28 6.52 23.20
C LYS A 775 17.74 7.89 23.71
N VAL A 776 16.79 8.70 24.19
CA VAL A 776 17.08 10.00 24.82
C VAL A 776 17.19 9.86 26.34
N LYS A 777 16.19 9.22 26.96
CA LYS A 777 16.18 8.89 28.39
C LYS A 777 15.68 7.47 28.56
N TRP A 778 16.28 6.70 29.45
CA TRP A 778 15.93 5.30 29.69
C TRP A 778 16.15 4.98 31.16
N VAL A 779 15.07 4.71 31.90
CA VAL A 779 15.13 4.40 33.33
C VAL A 779 14.32 3.15 33.59
N VAL A 780 14.93 2.23 34.34
CA VAL A 780 14.32 0.97 34.77
C VAL A 780 14.33 0.93 36.29
N GLY A 781 13.23 0.48 36.89
CA GLY A 781 13.08 0.40 38.33
C GLY A 781 12.11 -0.69 38.75
N ARG A 782 12.17 -1.12 40.00
CA ARG A 782 11.31 -2.20 40.51
C ARG A 782 9.88 -1.71 40.72
N LYS A 783 8.92 -2.51 40.29
CA LYS A 783 7.50 -2.32 40.58
C LYS A 783 7.17 -3.00 41.92
N LEU A 784 6.84 -2.21 42.93
CA LEU A 784 6.69 -2.66 44.33
C LEU A 784 5.24 -2.61 44.85
N ASP A 785 4.31 -2.08 44.07
CA ASP A 785 2.88 -1.90 44.40
C ASP A 785 2.14 -3.21 44.70
N ARG A 786 2.60 -4.34 44.14
CA ARG A 786 2.03 -5.68 44.35
C ARG A 786 2.93 -6.61 45.16
N GLY A 787 4.00 -6.08 45.75
CA GLY A 787 5.00 -6.83 46.51
C GLY A 787 6.26 -7.17 45.70
N PRO A 788 7.46 -7.17 46.32
CA PRO A 788 8.73 -7.40 45.64
C PRO A 788 8.90 -8.82 45.08
N GLU A 789 8.13 -9.78 45.56
CA GLU A 789 8.17 -11.20 45.19
C GLU A 789 7.81 -11.47 43.72
N LEU A 790 7.03 -10.58 43.08
CA LEU A 790 6.63 -10.75 41.67
C LEU A 790 7.74 -10.36 40.68
N GLN A 791 8.83 -9.76 41.15
CA GLN A 791 9.97 -9.31 40.33
C GLN A 791 9.56 -8.48 39.10
N GLU A 792 8.47 -7.72 39.24
CA GLU A 792 8.00 -6.83 38.18
C GLU A 792 8.89 -5.58 38.11
N MET A 793 9.08 -5.08 36.89
CA MET A 793 9.89 -3.91 36.60
C MET A 793 9.05 -2.90 35.81
N TYR A 794 9.26 -1.62 36.10
CA TYR A 794 8.84 -0.52 35.26
C TYR A 794 9.98 -0.06 34.36
N LEU A 795 9.65 0.24 33.12
CA LEU A 795 10.48 0.95 32.15
C LEU A 795 9.80 2.29 31.82
N SER A 796 10.52 3.38 32.07
CA SER A 796 10.18 4.71 31.55
C SER A 796 11.25 5.12 30.54
N ALA A 797 10.83 5.37 29.30
CA ALA A 797 11.73 5.69 28.20
C ALA A 797 11.23 6.89 27.40
N LEU A 798 12.16 7.77 27.05
CA LEU A 798 11.97 8.81 26.06
C LEU A 798 12.81 8.46 24.85
N LEU A 799 12.13 8.20 23.74
CA LEU A 799 12.69 7.71 22.49
C LEU A 799 12.46 8.74 21.39
N GLU A 800 13.43 8.93 20.51
CA GLU A 800 13.34 9.88 19.40
C GLU A 800 13.43 9.17 18.05
N LYS A 801 12.53 9.54 17.13
CA LYS A 801 12.63 9.11 15.74
C LYS A 801 13.79 9.84 15.04
N PRO A 802 14.75 9.13 14.42
CA PRO A 802 15.88 9.77 13.74
C PRO A 802 15.48 10.82 12.68
N LEU A 803 16.25 11.89 12.54
CA LEU A 803 16.00 12.97 11.57
C LEU A 803 16.23 12.57 10.12
N LYS A 804 17.13 11.62 9.89
CA LYS A 804 17.42 11.02 8.59
C LYS A 804 17.13 9.54 8.71
N ASN A 805 16.63 8.94 7.64
CA ASN A 805 16.46 7.50 7.56
C ASN A 805 17.82 6.84 7.86
N SER A 806 17.92 6.18 9.01
CA SER A 806 18.99 5.25 9.34
C SER A 806 18.57 3.89 8.82
N TRP A 807 18.52 3.75 7.50
CA TRP A 807 18.37 2.47 6.82
C TRP A 807 19.50 2.36 5.81
#